data_AF-A0A7S1RCK3-F1
#
_entry.id   AF-A0A7S1RCK3-F1
#
_cell.length_a   1.000
_cell.length_b   1.000
_cell.length_c   1.000
_cell.angle_alpha   90.00
_cell.angle_beta   90.00
_cell.angle_gamma   90.00
#
_symmetry.space_group_name_H-M   'P 1'
#
loop_
_entity.id
_entity.type
_entity.pdbx_description
1 polymer ?
#
loop_
_entity_poly.entity_id
_entity_poly.type
_entity_poly.pdbx_seq_one_letter_code
_entity_poly.pdbx_strand_id
1 'polypeptide(L)'
;GKHSSRTPPVFLQPVAAEVDGGAKEAVAAEVDAALEQLVRHNNTAVFVARQLIQRFGISDPHESYVQAVALAFQTGAYDSVSYGGSYGDLGATVAAILLHPGTRGIGAIREPLLKFVHLMRSMEYTDVDKSPVVFASLRDTIGQFPFAVPSASNDRADWKEKLTPAPDFEPPRGKPEYPPGQAPPGAPDAPGQDEARLPAFGPMYEVLTPPYLMGYLNGISYLIEHGVGDRCAADRGVGIHALDSYKGFTDYVCPAGRLAWAGTGTPDEVLEEVDLLLTGGRLPPSTKQVIRDAAARAPPGRQLRATQQAVAMTAEFNTLGEPFLQEGARPAPSRAHRPRREAYKAFVLLFLAGGADTWHLIAPETRCSLYTEYKKVRGSMALRRGQMRTVKTAGQPCSQFGVHKFLPFLRDLYNQQQAAFVTNIGGLAEPLTAESYRDGTAATCLNLFAHSEQQAGMQTLRCQEPGDVATGAGGRLADVLAAGSAAYNTKSFSLSGRAIWPLGADTRRDILDEHGIDKFEGYEALLPYIMNISAQRHGNAYASAYDDELQNSIEFTQATSAVIKGAQLQTDFPESTQLQRQLHQVARLIAARNQRNAERDLFFISMGGFDTHRNQKAIMNAGFKELNAALASFVGEMKAQGIWNRVVLASASEFGRTLEENGAGGTDHGWAGQHFVIGGSVRGRQMLNRYPDRLDAGNPLYIGRGRLIPQNPWESMLVPIFEWLGLEAPDRGYVFPNLWRFGSGEILRRSALFRD
;
A
#
# COMPACT_ATOMS: atom_id res chain seq x y z
N GLY A 1 -6.31 -11.26 -35.12
CA GLY A 1 -5.53 -12.52 -35.22
C GLY A 1 -6.42 -13.69 -34.82
N LYS A 2 -6.11 -14.91 -35.27
CA LYS A 2 -6.89 -16.16 -35.06
C LYS A 2 -7.13 -16.55 -33.58
N HIS A 3 -6.78 -15.70 -32.62
CA HIS A 3 -6.77 -15.99 -31.18
C HIS A 3 -7.40 -14.88 -30.30
N SER A 4 -8.12 -13.89 -30.84
CA SER A 4 -8.85 -12.93 -29.97
C SER A 4 -10.24 -13.48 -29.62
N SER A 5 -10.52 -13.70 -28.34
CA SER A 5 -11.88 -13.97 -27.86
C SER A 5 -12.63 -12.66 -27.62
N ARG A 6 -13.88 -12.59 -28.08
CA ARG A 6 -14.86 -11.58 -27.67
C ARG A 6 -15.76 -12.07 -26.52
N THR A 7 -15.57 -13.32 -26.08
CA THR A 7 -16.37 -13.99 -25.07
C THR A 7 -15.44 -14.83 -24.19
N PRO A 8 -15.48 -14.70 -22.85
CA PRO A 8 -14.75 -15.60 -21.97
C PRO A 8 -15.30 -17.03 -22.10
N PRO A 9 -14.46 -18.08 -21.97
CA PRO A 9 -14.92 -19.46 -21.96
C PRO A 9 -15.88 -19.68 -20.78
N VAL A 10 -17.03 -20.29 -21.06
CA VAL A 10 -18.00 -20.69 -20.04
C VAL A 10 -17.57 -22.04 -19.50
N PHE A 11 -16.94 -22.06 -18.32
CA PHE A 11 -16.64 -23.32 -17.65
C PHE A 11 -17.94 -24.03 -17.29
N LEU A 12 -18.13 -25.26 -17.80
CA LEU A 12 -19.23 -26.12 -17.40
C LEU A 12 -19.24 -26.28 -15.88
N GLN A 13 -20.35 -25.93 -15.22
CA GLN A 13 -20.53 -26.26 -13.81
C GLN A 13 -20.69 -27.78 -13.68
N PRO A 14 -19.96 -28.45 -12.78
CA PRO A 14 -20.20 -29.86 -12.52
C PRO A 14 -21.59 -29.99 -11.92
N VAL A 15 -22.55 -30.44 -12.73
CA VAL A 15 -23.84 -30.90 -12.22
C VAL A 15 -23.53 -32.10 -11.33
N ALA A 16 -24.03 -32.07 -10.09
CA ALA A 16 -23.70 -33.01 -9.02
C ALA A 16 -24.25 -34.45 -9.21
N ALA A 17 -24.28 -34.96 -10.44
CA ALA A 17 -24.66 -36.32 -10.76
C ALA A 17 -23.58 -36.93 -11.67
N GLU A 18 -22.87 -37.93 -11.12
CA GLU A 18 -21.98 -38.88 -11.81
C GLU A 18 -21.26 -38.34 -13.05
N VAL A 19 -20.07 -37.79 -12.84
CA VAL A 19 -19.20 -37.35 -13.93
C VAL A 19 -18.72 -38.58 -14.71
N ASP A 20 -19.44 -38.93 -15.77
CA ASP A 20 -18.98 -39.83 -16.83
C ASP A 20 -17.61 -39.37 -17.35
N GLY A 21 -16.73 -40.31 -17.71
CA GLY A 21 -15.35 -40.03 -18.12
C GLY A 21 -15.26 -38.98 -19.24
N GLY A 22 -16.24 -38.95 -20.15
CA GLY A 22 -16.32 -37.98 -21.24
C GLY A 22 -16.53 -36.52 -20.78
N ALA A 23 -17.20 -36.27 -19.65
CA ALA A 23 -17.37 -34.91 -19.14
C ALA A 23 -16.07 -34.37 -18.50
N LYS A 24 -15.25 -35.22 -17.89
CA LYS A 24 -13.91 -34.82 -17.40
C LYS A 24 -12.97 -34.51 -18.56
N GLU A 25 -12.99 -35.33 -19.60
CA GLU A 25 -12.18 -35.12 -20.80
C GLU A 25 -12.60 -33.84 -21.54
N ALA A 26 -13.90 -33.56 -21.64
CA ALA A 26 -14.39 -32.31 -22.23
C ALA A 26 -13.96 -31.08 -21.44
N VAL A 27 -14.07 -31.10 -20.10
CA VAL A 27 -13.60 -29.99 -19.25
C VAL A 27 -12.09 -29.81 -19.34
N ALA A 28 -11.32 -30.91 -19.34
CA ALA A 28 -9.87 -30.84 -19.53
C ALA A 28 -9.49 -30.25 -20.89
N ALA A 29 -10.16 -30.67 -21.96
CA ALA A 29 -9.94 -30.15 -23.30
C ALA A 29 -10.31 -28.66 -23.43
N GLU A 30 -11.38 -28.21 -22.77
CA GLU A 30 -11.76 -26.78 -22.73
C GLU A 30 -10.74 -25.93 -21.94
N VAL A 31 -10.25 -26.45 -20.81
CA VAL A 31 -9.18 -25.81 -20.03
C VAL A 31 -7.88 -25.74 -20.83
N ASP A 32 -7.48 -26.84 -21.48
CA ASP A 32 -6.27 -26.90 -22.30
C ASP A 32 -6.37 -25.94 -23.50
N ALA A 33 -7.51 -25.88 -24.18
CA ALA A 33 -7.74 -24.94 -25.26
C ALA A 33 -7.68 -23.47 -24.78
N ALA A 34 -8.24 -23.17 -23.60
CA ALA A 34 -8.18 -21.84 -23.01
C ALA A 34 -6.74 -21.46 -22.61
N LEU A 35 -6.00 -22.39 -22.00
CA LEU A 35 -4.59 -22.20 -21.65
C LEU A 35 -3.72 -22.02 -22.90
N GLU A 36 -3.92 -22.85 -23.94
CA GLU A 36 -3.18 -22.72 -25.20
C GLU A 36 -3.47 -21.38 -25.88
N GLN A 37 -4.72 -20.93 -25.85
CA GLN A 37 -5.09 -19.61 -26.39
C GLN A 37 -4.44 -18.46 -25.59
N LEU A 38 -4.42 -18.54 -24.25
CA LEU A 38 -3.75 -17.56 -23.41
C LEU A 38 -2.24 -17.56 -23.65
N VAL A 39 -1.60 -18.74 -23.70
CA VAL A 39 -0.15 -18.87 -23.93
C VAL A 39 0.23 -18.34 -25.32
N ARG A 40 -0.54 -18.67 -26.35
CA ARG A 40 -0.27 -18.24 -27.74
C ARG A 40 -0.81 -16.85 -28.09
N HIS A 41 -1.42 -16.13 -27.14
CA HIS A 41 -1.89 -14.78 -27.36
C HIS A 41 -0.70 -13.86 -27.69
N ASN A 42 -0.86 -12.95 -28.66
CA ASN A 42 0.24 -12.10 -29.15
C ASN A 42 0.92 -11.28 -28.04
N ASN A 43 0.18 -10.91 -27.00
CA ASN A 43 0.71 -10.13 -25.89
C ASN A 43 1.45 -10.97 -24.84
N THR A 44 1.32 -12.30 -24.85
CA THR A 44 1.85 -13.15 -23.77
C THR A 44 3.37 -13.14 -23.75
N ALA A 45 4.03 -13.28 -24.90
CA ALA A 45 5.49 -13.22 -24.97
C ALA A 45 6.04 -11.88 -24.44
N VAL A 46 5.39 -10.76 -24.82
CA VAL A 46 5.79 -9.41 -24.36
C VAL A 46 5.53 -9.23 -22.87
N PHE A 47 4.38 -9.70 -22.38
CA PHE A 47 4.03 -9.64 -20.96
C PHE A 47 5.00 -10.46 -20.11
N VAL A 48 5.23 -11.73 -20.48
CA VAL A 48 6.16 -12.65 -19.79
C VAL A 48 7.58 -12.10 -19.84
N ALA A 49 8.06 -11.64 -21.01
CA ALA A 49 9.37 -11.03 -21.15
C ALA A 49 9.54 -9.84 -20.22
N ARG A 50 8.59 -8.89 -20.21
CA ARG A 50 8.65 -7.72 -19.32
C ARG A 50 8.70 -8.13 -17.86
N GLN A 51 7.83 -9.05 -17.43
CA GLN A 51 7.80 -9.51 -16.04
C GLN A 51 9.09 -10.22 -15.62
N LEU A 52 9.65 -11.08 -16.48
CA LEU A 52 10.88 -11.81 -16.19
C LEU A 52 12.10 -10.89 -16.20
N ILE A 53 12.18 -9.93 -17.13
CA ILE A 53 13.23 -8.90 -17.10
C ILE A 53 13.16 -8.09 -15.80
N GLN A 54 11.96 -7.67 -15.41
CA GLN A 54 11.74 -6.95 -14.14
C GLN A 54 12.15 -7.78 -12.92
N ARG A 55 12.00 -9.10 -13.00
CA ARG A 55 12.39 -10.02 -11.92
C ARG A 55 13.90 -10.24 -11.83
N PHE A 56 14.58 -10.32 -12.96
CA PHE A 56 15.99 -10.76 -13.03
C PHE A 56 17.00 -9.64 -13.28
N GLY A 57 16.57 -8.47 -13.74
CA GLY A 57 17.48 -7.41 -14.18
C GLY A 57 17.03 -6.01 -13.79
N ILE A 58 16.05 -5.45 -14.51
CA ILE A 58 15.76 -4.01 -14.53
C ILE A 58 14.27 -3.74 -14.40
N SER A 59 13.88 -2.80 -13.53
CA SER A 59 12.47 -2.48 -13.29
C SER A 59 11.77 -1.80 -14.47
N ASP A 60 12.51 -1.04 -15.28
CA ASP A 60 12.00 -0.37 -16.47
C ASP A 60 12.83 -0.72 -17.72
N PRO A 61 12.60 -1.90 -18.32
CA PRO A 61 13.36 -2.32 -19.49
C PRO A 61 12.98 -1.51 -20.73
N HIS A 62 14.01 -1.07 -21.47
CA HIS A 62 13.82 -0.45 -22.77
C HIS A 62 13.11 -1.40 -23.74
N GLU A 63 12.33 -0.84 -24.68
CA GLU A 63 11.49 -1.63 -25.60
C GLU A 63 12.28 -2.71 -26.37
N SER A 64 13.47 -2.38 -26.86
CA SER A 64 14.35 -3.30 -27.58
C SER A 64 14.77 -4.52 -26.76
N TYR A 65 14.94 -4.35 -25.45
CA TYR A 65 15.28 -5.46 -24.55
C TYR A 65 14.07 -6.38 -24.34
N VAL A 66 12.89 -5.80 -24.11
CA VAL A 66 11.64 -6.57 -24.01
C VAL A 66 11.39 -7.34 -25.29
N GLN A 67 11.60 -6.72 -26.45
CA GLN A 67 11.47 -7.36 -27.76
C GLN A 67 12.46 -8.53 -27.94
N ALA A 68 13.73 -8.36 -27.56
CA ALA A 68 14.74 -9.41 -27.69
C ALA A 68 14.39 -10.65 -26.83
N VAL A 69 13.94 -10.44 -25.59
CA VAL A 69 13.53 -11.53 -24.69
C VAL A 69 12.21 -12.16 -25.14
N ALA A 70 11.26 -11.36 -25.60
CA ALA A 70 10.00 -11.87 -26.17
C ALA A 70 10.28 -12.72 -27.42
N LEU A 71 11.22 -12.31 -28.28
CA LEU A 71 11.62 -13.09 -29.44
C LEU A 71 12.27 -14.41 -29.03
N ALA A 72 13.15 -14.41 -28.02
CA ALA A 72 13.75 -15.63 -27.49
C ALA A 72 12.70 -16.60 -26.90
N PHE A 73 11.71 -16.07 -26.19
CA PHE A 73 10.55 -16.85 -25.71
C PHE A 73 9.76 -17.47 -26.87
N GLN A 74 9.59 -16.74 -27.97
CA GLN A 74 8.83 -17.21 -29.14
C GLN A 74 9.57 -18.24 -29.99
N THR A 75 10.89 -18.06 -30.16
CA THR A 75 11.70 -18.87 -31.08
C THR A 75 12.41 -20.03 -30.39
N GLY A 76 12.60 -19.96 -29.08
CA GLY A 76 13.45 -20.89 -28.34
C GLY A 76 14.93 -20.81 -28.68
N ALA A 77 15.37 -19.66 -29.19
CA ALA A 77 16.77 -19.39 -29.50
C ALA A 77 17.18 -17.97 -29.10
N TYR A 78 18.44 -17.81 -28.70
CA TYR A 78 19.06 -16.51 -28.43
C TYR A 78 20.53 -16.53 -28.85
N ASP A 79 21.00 -15.46 -29.49
CA ASP A 79 22.39 -15.29 -29.95
C ASP A 79 22.97 -16.52 -30.68
N SER A 80 22.23 -17.04 -31.66
CA SER A 80 22.57 -18.24 -32.46
C SER A 80 22.61 -19.57 -31.69
N VAL A 81 22.27 -19.57 -30.39
CA VAL A 81 22.11 -20.79 -29.59
C VAL A 81 20.63 -21.18 -29.57
N SER A 82 20.30 -22.35 -30.12
CA SER A 82 18.99 -22.97 -29.94
C SER A 82 18.96 -23.73 -28.62
N TYR A 83 17.96 -23.46 -27.80
CA TYR A 83 17.67 -24.21 -26.59
C TYR A 83 16.71 -25.33 -26.96
N GLY A 84 15.42 -25.20 -26.69
CA GLY A 84 14.37 -26.12 -27.14
C GLY A 84 13.72 -25.74 -28.48
N GLY A 85 14.02 -24.57 -29.06
CA GLY A 85 13.59 -24.20 -30.42
C GLY A 85 12.06 -24.09 -30.61
N SER A 86 11.31 -23.90 -29.53
CA SER A 86 9.84 -23.85 -29.54
C SER A 86 9.30 -22.63 -28.79
N TYR A 87 8.06 -22.26 -29.09
CA TYR A 87 7.37 -21.17 -28.39
C TYR A 87 7.18 -21.50 -26.92
N GLY A 88 7.53 -20.58 -26.03
CA GLY A 88 7.46 -20.77 -24.59
C GLY A 88 8.77 -21.21 -23.92
N ASP A 89 9.90 -21.17 -24.64
CA ASP A 89 11.17 -21.68 -24.13
C ASP A 89 11.80 -20.78 -23.06
N LEU A 90 11.79 -21.25 -21.82
CA LEU A 90 12.36 -20.50 -20.69
C LEU A 90 13.90 -20.48 -20.70
N GLY A 91 14.57 -21.46 -21.30
CA GLY A 91 16.02 -21.50 -21.39
C GLY A 91 16.56 -20.37 -22.27
N ALA A 92 15.98 -20.24 -23.47
CA ALA A 92 16.29 -19.13 -24.38
C ALA A 92 15.90 -17.78 -23.77
N THR A 93 14.75 -17.72 -23.09
CA THR A 93 14.28 -16.50 -22.41
C THR A 93 15.25 -16.02 -21.33
N VAL A 94 15.71 -16.93 -20.45
CA VAL A 94 16.65 -16.59 -19.38
C VAL A 94 18.02 -16.22 -19.93
N ALA A 95 18.49 -16.91 -20.96
CA ALA A 95 19.74 -16.55 -21.64
C ALA A 95 19.67 -15.15 -22.26
N ALA A 96 18.58 -14.84 -22.96
CA ALA A 96 18.33 -13.51 -23.50
C ALA A 96 18.30 -12.45 -22.40
N ILE A 97 17.69 -12.73 -21.25
CA ILE A 97 17.68 -11.81 -20.13
C ILE A 97 19.11 -11.56 -19.63
N LEU A 98 19.89 -12.59 -19.35
CA LEU A 98 21.19 -12.44 -18.67
C LEU A 98 22.32 -11.93 -19.58
N LEU A 99 22.24 -12.20 -20.89
CA LEU A 99 23.32 -11.91 -21.84
C LEU A 99 23.07 -10.66 -22.68
N HIS A 100 21.87 -10.08 -22.64
CA HIS A 100 21.55 -8.90 -23.44
C HIS A 100 22.47 -7.71 -23.09
N PRO A 101 22.99 -6.95 -24.07
CA PRO A 101 23.88 -5.81 -23.80
C PRO A 101 23.29 -4.73 -22.88
N GLY A 102 21.96 -4.57 -22.89
CA GLY A 102 21.23 -3.67 -22.01
C GLY A 102 21.20 -4.07 -20.52
N THR A 103 21.84 -5.17 -20.14
CA THR A 103 21.99 -5.60 -18.73
C THR A 103 23.11 -4.86 -17.99
N ARG A 104 24.02 -4.18 -18.71
CA ARG A 104 25.21 -3.57 -18.11
C ARG A 104 24.91 -2.22 -17.47
N GLY A 105 25.22 -2.10 -16.18
CA GLY A 105 25.18 -0.83 -15.44
C GLY A 105 23.83 -0.46 -14.82
N ILE A 106 22.80 -1.30 -14.93
CA ILE A 106 21.49 -1.04 -14.35
C ILE A 106 21.21 -2.04 -13.23
N GLY A 107 20.84 -1.50 -12.07
CA GLY A 107 20.71 -2.23 -10.82
C GLY A 107 19.27 -2.55 -10.42
N ALA A 108 19.15 -3.08 -9.20
CA ALA A 108 17.88 -3.32 -8.52
C ALA A 108 18.10 -3.31 -7.01
N ILE A 109 17.06 -3.05 -6.22
CA ILE A 109 17.11 -3.39 -4.79
C ILE A 109 17.08 -4.91 -4.70
N ARG A 110 18.09 -5.50 -4.05
CA ARG A 110 18.12 -6.94 -3.80
C ARG A 110 16.98 -7.27 -2.84
N GLU A 111 16.24 -8.33 -3.10
CA GLU A 111 15.12 -8.74 -2.25
C GLU A 111 15.60 -9.29 -0.89
N PRO A 112 14.93 -8.97 0.24
CA PRO A 112 15.35 -9.43 1.56
C PRO A 112 15.54 -10.95 1.66
N LEU A 113 14.66 -11.75 1.07
CA LEU A 113 14.81 -13.21 1.08
C LEU A 113 16.07 -13.66 0.32
N LEU A 114 16.38 -13.03 -0.81
CA LEU A 114 17.60 -13.33 -1.56
C LEU A 114 18.85 -12.94 -0.78
N LYS A 115 18.83 -11.84 -0.02
CA LYS A 115 19.94 -11.45 0.87
C LYS A 115 20.20 -12.52 1.93
N PHE A 116 19.14 -13.03 2.56
CA PHE A 116 19.23 -14.10 3.55
C PHE A 116 19.79 -15.39 2.97
N VAL A 117 19.20 -15.86 1.86
CA VAL A 117 19.65 -17.10 1.19
C VAL A 117 21.10 -16.94 0.72
N HIS A 118 21.47 -15.78 0.18
CA HIS A 118 22.83 -15.51 -0.26
C HIS A 118 23.81 -15.57 0.93
N LEU A 119 23.52 -14.88 2.04
CA LEU A 119 24.37 -14.91 3.22
C LEU A 119 24.52 -16.33 3.80
N MET A 120 23.42 -17.07 3.95
CA MET A 120 23.46 -18.45 4.45
C MET A 120 24.33 -19.34 3.57
N ARG A 121 24.18 -19.26 2.25
CA ARG A 121 24.96 -20.09 1.32
C ARG A 121 26.44 -19.71 1.31
N SER A 122 26.74 -18.41 1.22
CA SER A 122 28.11 -17.92 1.13
C SER A 122 28.89 -18.16 2.42
N MET A 123 28.22 -18.11 3.58
CA MET A 123 28.85 -18.34 4.89
C MET A 123 28.74 -19.79 5.37
N GLU A 124 28.61 -20.74 4.44
CA GLU A 124 28.57 -22.18 4.68
C GLU A 124 27.61 -22.56 5.81
N TYR A 125 26.35 -22.15 5.70
CA TYR A 125 25.33 -22.56 6.67
C TYR A 125 25.29 -24.08 6.79
N THR A 126 25.38 -24.55 8.03
CA THR A 126 25.24 -25.95 8.41
C THR A 126 24.08 -26.09 9.38
N ASP A 127 23.14 -26.95 9.03
CA ASP A 127 22.09 -27.40 9.94
C ASP A 127 22.64 -28.45 10.92
N VAL A 128 22.00 -28.58 12.08
CA VAL A 128 22.40 -29.56 13.11
C VAL A 128 21.97 -30.98 12.70
N ASP A 129 20.79 -31.13 12.09
CA ASP A 129 20.10 -32.43 11.91
C ASP A 129 19.67 -32.75 10.46
N LYS A 130 20.16 -32.02 9.45
CA LYS A 130 19.67 -32.06 8.04
C LYS A 130 18.19 -31.79 7.90
N SER A 131 17.60 -31.15 8.91
CA SER A 131 16.20 -30.73 8.91
C SER A 131 15.98 -29.57 7.93
N PRO A 132 14.83 -29.52 7.25
CA PRO A 132 14.44 -28.35 6.47
C PRO A 132 14.43 -27.10 7.35
N VAL A 133 15.06 -26.02 6.89
CA VAL A 133 14.95 -24.71 7.55
C VAL A 133 13.58 -24.12 7.23
N VAL A 134 12.80 -23.82 8.27
CA VAL A 134 11.48 -23.22 8.12
C VAL A 134 11.44 -21.90 8.90
N PHE A 135 10.97 -20.85 8.24
CA PHE A 135 10.94 -19.49 8.79
C PHE A 135 9.50 -19.02 9.04
N ALA A 136 9.23 -18.39 10.20
CA ALA A 136 7.93 -17.82 10.54
C ALA A 136 7.96 -16.38 10.15
N SER A 137 6.78 -15.88 9.79
CA SER A 137 6.53 -14.44 9.76
C SER A 137 7.66 -13.69 9.06
N LEU A 138 8.17 -14.24 7.93
CA LEU A 138 9.31 -13.67 7.22
C LEU A 138 9.09 -12.19 6.86
N ARG A 139 7.82 -11.78 6.72
CA ARG A 139 7.45 -10.37 6.59
C ARG A 139 7.89 -9.52 7.79
N ASP A 140 7.65 -10.01 9.00
CA ASP A 140 7.97 -9.31 10.25
C ASP A 140 9.48 -9.45 10.56
N THR A 141 10.04 -10.65 10.32
CA THR A 141 11.44 -10.96 10.62
C THR A 141 12.43 -10.33 9.65
N ILE A 142 12.11 -10.27 8.35
CA ILE A 142 13.06 -9.84 7.31
C ILE A 142 12.46 -8.83 6.33
N GLY A 143 11.23 -8.38 6.54
CA GLY A 143 10.57 -7.39 5.66
C GLY A 143 9.98 -7.97 4.37
N GLN A 144 9.98 -9.30 4.18
CA GLN A 144 9.45 -9.94 2.97
C GLN A 144 8.97 -11.36 3.23
N PHE A 145 7.75 -11.71 2.78
CA PHE A 145 7.27 -13.10 2.78
C PHE A 145 7.28 -13.67 1.35
N PRO A 146 7.70 -14.94 1.13
CA PRO A 146 7.69 -15.56 -0.19
C PRO A 146 6.28 -15.53 -0.80
N PHE A 147 6.17 -15.13 -2.07
CA PHE A 147 4.91 -15.05 -2.81
C PHE A 147 3.87 -14.05 -2.25
N ALA A 148 4.24 -13.24 -1.25
CA ALA A 148 3.45 -12.08 -0.84
C ALA A 148 3.96 -10.85 -1.60
N VAL A 149 3.10 -10.26 -2.44
CA VAL A 149 3.39 -8.97 -3.07
C VAL A 149 3.22 -7.88 -1.99
N PRO A 150 4.15 -6.91 -1.82
CA PRO A 150 4.08 -5.89 -0.78
C PRO A 150 3.01 -4.80 -1.02
N SER A 151 2.01 -5.04 -1.87
CA SER A 151 0.91 -4.10 -2.02
C SER A 151 0.10 -4.05 -0.72
N ALA A 152 -0.25 -2.84 -0.28
CA ALA A 152 -1.05 -2.57 0.93
C ALA A 152 -2.48 -3.18 0.90
N SER A 153 -2.80 -3.99 -0.11
CA SER A 153 -4.08 -4.63 -0.35
C SER A 153 -4.13 -6.11 0.04
N ASN A 154 -3.07 -6.71 0.58
CA ASN A 154 -2.98 -8.18 0.70
C ASN A 154 -2.81 -8.72 2.13
N ASP A 155 -3.19 -7.97 3.17
CA ASP A 155 -3.30 -8.49 4.56
C ASP A 155 -4.52 -9.42 4.71
N ARG A 156 -4.39 -10.58 4.07
CA ARG A 156 -4.92 -11.92 4.34
C ARG A 156 -4.82 -12.70 3.03
N ALA A 157 -3.68 -13.35 2.85
CA ALA A 157 -3.49 -14.36 1.83
C ALA A 157 -4.41 -15.57 2.13
N ASP A 158 -5.66 -15.51 1.69
CA ASP A 158 -6.42 -16.72 1.34
C ASP A 158 -6.30 -16.91 -0.18
N TRP A 159 -5.36 -17.76 -0.54
CA TRP A 159 -5.07 -18.21 -1.90
C TRP A 159 -6.21 -19.06 -2.49
N LYS A 160 -7.32 -19.31 -1.76
CA LYS A 160 -8.44 -20.12 -2.25
C LYS A 160 -9.50 -19.36 -3.05
N GLU A 161 -9.55 -18.02 -3.03
CA GLU A 161 -10.67 -17.29 -3.66
C GLU A 161 -10.37 -16.62 -5.02
N LYS A 162 -9.13 -16.64 -5.53
CA LYS A 162 -8.75 -15.93 -6.77
C LYS A 162 -9.05 -16.68 -8.09
N LEU A 163 -9.87 -17.72 -8.10
CA LEU A 163 -10.24 -18.51 -9.29
C LEU A 163 -11.73 -18.40 -9.65
N THR A 164 -12.26 -17.18 -9.76
CA THR A 164 -13.58 -16.96 -10.41
C THR A 164 -13.48 -15.96 -11.55
N PRO A 165 -14.12 -16.23 -12.71
CA PRO A 165 -14.03 -15.40 -13.89
C PRO A 165 -14.73 -14.05 -13.69
N ALA A 166 -14.10 -12.98 -14.19
CA ALA A 166 -14.71 -11.67 -14.29
C ALA A 166 -15.93 -11.72 -15.26
N PRO A 167 -17.11 -11.18 -14.90
CA PRO A 167 -18.21 -11.08 -15.84
C PRO A 167 -18.07 -9.83 -16.73
N ASP A 168 -18.12 -10.07 -18.04
CA ASP A 168 -18.53 -9.21 -19.16
C ASP A 168 -18.16 -7.72 -19.09
N PHE A 169 -16.94 -7.43 -19.54
CA PHE A 169 -16.51 -6.10 -19.96
C PHE A 169 -16.94 -5.87 -21.41
N GLU A 170 -17.93 -5.00 -21.64
CA GLU A 170 -18.12 -4.40 -22.96
C GLU A 170 -17.06 -3.31 -23.18
N PRO A 171 -16.17 -3.42 -24.18
CA PRO A 171 -15.22 -2.35 -24.47
C PRO A 171 -15.94 -1.15 -25.09
N PRO A 172 -15.60 0.09 -24.72
CA PRO A 172 -16.08 1.27 -25.43
C PRO A 172 -15.58 1.24 -26.89
N ARG A 173 -16.50 1.43 -27.83
CA ARG A 173 -16.18 1.50 -29.26
C ARG A 173 -15.42 2.80 -29.55
N GLY A 174 -14.21 2.65 -30.10
CA GLY A 174 -13.50 3.59 -30.97
C GLY A 174 -13.40 5.04 -30.51
N LYS A 175 -12.30 5.41 -29.84
CA LYS A 175 -11.77 6.78 -29.90
C LYS A 175 -10.78 6.88 -31.07
N PRO A 176 -10.76 7.97 -31.85
CA PRO A 176 -9.75 8.16 -32.88
C PRO A 176 -8.36 8.26 -32.24
N GLU A 177 -7.42 7.48 -32.78
CA GLU A 177 -6.00 7.58 -32.44
C GLU A 177 -5.48 8.98 -32.81
N TYR A 178 -4.95 9.71 -31.83
CA TYR A 178 -4.12 10.87 -32.12
C TYR A 178 -2.70 10.39 -32.44
N PRO A 179 -2.07 10.87 -33.52
CA PRO A 179 -0.68 10.54 -33.82
C PRO A 179 0.25 11.04 -32.70
N PRO A 180 1.38 10.35 -32.43
CA PRO A 180 2.31 10.73 -31.38
C PRO A 180 2.87 12.14 -31.62
N GLY A 181 2.77 13.03 -30.62
CA GLY A 181 3.50 14.31 -30.60
C GLY A 181 2.67 15.60 -30.76
N GLN A 182 1.33 15.57 -30.68
CA GLN A 182 0.51 16.80 -30.64
C GLN A 182 -0.38 16.83 -29.40
N ALA A 183 -0.09 17.75 -28.48
CA ALA A 183 -1.00 18.11 -27.41
C ALA A 183 -2.23 18.85 -28.00
N PRO A 184 -3.44 18.70 -27.42
CA PRO A 184 -4.61 19.45 -27.87
C PRO A 184 -4.37 20.96 -27.70
N PRO A 185 -4.75 21.80 -28.68
CA PRO A 185 -4.54 23.24 -28.59
C PRO A 185 -5.45 23.83 -27.51
N GLY A 186 -4.86 24.44 -26.47
CA GLY A 186 -5.58 25.19 -25.43
C GLY A 186 -5.30 24.79 -23.98
N ALA A 187 -4.40 23.84 -23.71
CA ALA A 187 -3.89 23.63 -22.35
C ALA A 187 -2.89 24.76 -22.02
N PRO A 188 -3.10 25.59 -20.99
CA PRO A 188 -2.05 26.49 -20.52
C PRO A 188 -0.87 25.65 -20.01
N ASP A 189 0.34 26.01 -20.46
CA ASP A 189 1.58 25.39 -20.04
C ASP A 189 1.64 25.31 -18.51
N ALA A 190 1.61 24.08 -17.98
CA ALA A 190 1.87 23.85 -16.57
C ALA A 190 3.31 24.32 -16.29
N PRO A 191 3.55 25.16 -15.26
CA PRO A 191 4.90 25.59 -14.93
C PRO A 191 5.77 24.36 -14.66
N GLY A 192 6.89 24.29 -15.39
CA GLY A 192 7.81 23.16 -15.39
C GLY A 192 8.12 22.69 -13.98
N GLN A 193 7.71 21.46 -13.67
CA GLN A 193 8.18 20.77 -12.49
C GLN A 193 9.61 20.33 -12.77
N ASP A 194 10.56 20.78 -11.95
CA ASP A 194 11.88 20.16 -11.88
C ASP A 194 11.70 18.69 -11.47
N GLU A 195 11.60 17.78 -12.45
CA GLU A 195 11.51 16.32 -12.26
C GLU A 195 12.74 15.75 -11.52
N ALA A 196 13.80 16.55 -11.33
CA ALA A 196 15.05 16.17 -10.69
C ALA A 196 15.00 15.97 -9.16
N ARG A 197 13.84 16.15 -8.51
CA ARG A 197 13.68 15.99 -7.04
C ARG A 197 12.76 14.87 -6.59
N LEU A 198 12.14 14.13 -7.51
CA LEU A 198 11.24 13.05 -7.11
C LEU A 198 12.06 11.83 -6.64
N PRO A 199 11.75 11.23 -5.47
CA PRO A 199 12.38 9.97 -5.08
C PRO A 199 12.03 8.92 -6.14
N ALA A 200 13.00 8.10 -6.55
CA ALA A 200 12.79 7.06 -7.54
C ALA A 200 11.62 6.15 -7.12
N PHE A 201 10.52 6.16 -7.86
CA PHE A 201 9.40 5.25 -7.65
C PHE A 201 9.61 3.97 -8.45
N GLY A 202 9.41 2.84 -7.78
CA GLY A 202 9.54 1.52 -8.34
C GLY A 202 9.03 0.50 -7.32
N PRO A 203 8.36 -0.60 -7.74
CA PRO A 203 7.77 -1.58 -6.80
C PRO A 203 8.79 -2.15 -5.81
N MET A 204 10.05 -2.26 -6.21
CA MET A 204 11.12 -2.78 -5.34
C MET A 204 11.47 -1.87 -4.16
N TYR A 205 11.12 -0.58 -4.21
CA TYR A 205 11.27 0.32 -3.05
C TYR A 205 10.21 0.07 -1.97
N GLU A 206 9.23 -0.82 -2.22
CA GLU A 206 8.21 -1.13 -1.22
C GLU A 206 8.77 -1.83 0.02
N VAL A 207 9.89 -2.53 -0.11
CA VAL A 207 10.57 -3.20 1.00
C VAL A 207 11.48 -2.27 1.81
N LEU A 208 11.76 -1.06 1.29
CA LEU A 208 12.55 -0.05 2.01
C LEU A 208 11.59 0.85 2.80
N THR A 209 11.03 0.31 3.87
CA THR A 209 10.29 1.10 4.86
C THR A 209 10.97 0.96 6.21
N PRO A 210 10.81 1.91 7.14
CA PRO A 210 11.33 1.79 8.49
C PRO A 210 11.06 0.43 9.16
N PRO A 211 9.81 -0.09 9.24
CA PRO A 211 9.58 -1.38 9.88
C PRO A 211 10.27 -2.55 9.17
N TYR A 212 10.22 -2.60 7.83
CA TYR A 212 10.85 -3.69 7.08
C TYR A 212 12.38 -3.63 7.09
N LEU A 213 12.97 -2.44 7.05
CA LEU A 213 14.41 -2.26 7.18
C LEU A 213 14.89 -2.62 8.58
N MET A 214 14.17 -2.22 9.63
CA MET A 214 14.54 -2.58 11.00
C MET A 214 14.40 -4.09 11.22
N GLY A 215 13.31 -4.71 10.72
CA GLY A 215 13.14 -6.17 10.70
C GLY A 215 14.31 -6.85 9.99
N TYR A 216 14.59 -6.46 8.74
CA TYR A 216 15.73 -6.97 7.96
C TYR A 216 17.07 -6.87 8.71
N LEU A 217 17.41 -5.70 9.25
CA LEU A 217 18.67 -5.48 9.97
C LEU A 217 18.75 -6.33 11.25
N ASN A 218 17.66 -6.43 12.01
CA ASN A 218 17.59 -7.27 13.21
C ASN A 218 17.72 -8.75 12.84
N GLY A 219 16.98 -9.23 11.84
CA GLY A 219 17.01 -10.61 11.40
C GLY A 219 18.38 -11.03 10.86
N ILE A 220 19.01 -10.19 10.01
CA ILE A 220 20.31 -10.54 9.42
C ILE A 220 21.42 -10.49 10.47
N SER A 221 21.35 -9.53 11.40
CA SER A 221 22.27 -9.47 12.54
C SER A 221 22.10 -10.68 13.43
N TYR A 222 20.86 -11.08 13.75
CA TYR A 222 20.57 -12.29 14.52
C TYR A 222 21.13 -13.54 13.85
N LEU A 223 20.94 -13.70 12.53
CA LEU A 223 21.46 -14.83 11.77
C LEU A 223 23.00 -14.92 11.84
N ILE A 224 23.70 -13.79 11.76
CA ILE A 224 25.17 -13.72 11.88
C ILE A 224 25.63 -14.07 13.31
N GLU A 225 24.87 -13.61 14.30
CA GLU A 225 25.18 -13.76 15.72
C GLU A 225 24.94 -15.18 16.23
N HIS A 226 23.81 -15.75 15.87
CA HIS A 226 23.22 -16.92 16.51
C HIS A 226 22.89 -18.05 15.54
N GLY A 227 22.94 -17.81 14.23
CA GLY A 227 22.44 -18.76 13.24
C GLY A 227 20.91 -18.83 13.21
N VAL A 228 20.39 -19.97 12.77
CA VAL A 228 18.95 -20.30 12.87
C VAL A 228 18.75 -20.91 14.26
N GLY A 229 17.90 -20.27 15.07
CA GLY A 229 17.80 -20.54 16.51
C GLY A 229 17.14 -21.88 16.84
N ASP A 230 17.62 -22.54 17.90
CA ASP A 230 17.04 -23.75 18.50
C ASP A 230 15.75 -23.48 19.30
N ARG A 231 15.48 -22.22 19.63
CA ARG A 231 14.26 -21.76 20.30
C ARG A 231 13.32 -21.14 19.27
N CYS A 232 12.43 -21.97 18.74
CA CYS A 232 11.31 -21.63 17.86
C CYS A 232 10.35 -20.50 18.33
N ALA A 233 10.57 -19.93 19.50
CA ALA A 233 9.69 -18.98 20.18
C ALA A 233 10.36 -17.62 20.47
N ALA A 234 11.56 -17.35 19.94
CA ALA A 234 12.10 -16.01 20.02
C ALA A 234 11.29 -15.09 19.09
N ASP A 235 10.68 -14.05 19.66
CA ASP A 235 9.93 -12.99 18.98
C ASP A 235 10.67 -12.33 17.80
N ARG A 236 12.00 -12.52 17.73
CA ARG A 236 12.91 -11.87 16.76
C ARG A 236 13.98 -12.81 16.17
N GLY A 237 13.84 -14.11 16.41
CA GLY A 237 14.76 -15.13 15.92
C GLY A 237 14.42 -15.60 14.50
N VAL A 238 15.41 -16.20 13.83
CA VAL A 238 15.23 -16.85 12.53
C VAL A 238 14.94 -18.34 12.75
N GLY A 239 13.69 -18.79 12.51
CA GLY A 239 13.25 -20.19 12.65
C GLY A 239 11.80 -20.35 13.18
N ILE A 240 11.19 -21.55 13.10
CA ILE A 240 9.84 -21.87 13.67
C ILE A 240 9.75 -23.25 14.28
N HIS A 241 8.70 -23.42 15.08
CA HIS A 241 8.12 -24.73 15.42
C HIS A 241 7.57 -25.37 14.14
N ALA A 242 8.33 -26.30 13.57
CA ALA A 242 7.85 -27.13 12.47
C ALA A 242 7.24 -28.42 13.02
N LEU A 243 6.20 -28.93 12.36
CA LEU A 243 5.62 -30.22 12.67
C LEU A 243 6.32 -31.26 11.80
N ASP A 244 7.10 -32.14 12.42
CA ASP A 244 7.54 -33.36 11.74
C ASP A 244 6.49 -34.45 11.96
N SER A 245 6.03 -35.07 10.87
CA SER A 245 5.02 -36.13 10.92
C SER A 245 5.61 -37.40 10.35
N TYR A 246 6.08 -38.28 11.24
CA TYR A 246 6.62 -39.59 10.87
C TYR A 246 5.81 -40.71 11.53
N LYS A 247 5.31 -41.65 10.70
CA LYS A 247 4.55 -42.83 11.14
C LYS A 247 3.38 -42.55 12.11
N GLY A 248 2.67 -41.44 11.92
CA GLY A 248 1.48 -41.10 12.70
C GLY A 248 1.74 -40.39 14.02
N PHE A 249 3.00 -40.03 14.33
CA PHE A 249 3.34 -39.12 15.42
C PHE A 249 3.68 -37.76 14.85
N THR A 250 3.15 -36.70 15.46
CA THR A 250 3.46 -35.32 15.14
C THR A 250 4.32 -34.75 16.25
N ASP A 251 5.57 -34.40 15.95
CA ASP A 251 6.51 -33.82 16.91
C ASP A 251 6.86 -32.38 16.53
N TYR A 252 7.06 -31.54 17.54
CA TYR A 252 7.46 -30.14 17.33
C TYR A 252 8.98 -30.08 17.23
N VAL A 253 9.50 -29.85 16.03
CA VAL A 253 10.94 -29.69 15.80
C VAL A 253 11.30 -28.21 15.64
N CYS A 254 12.49 -27.86 16.11
CA CYS A 254 13.11 -26.54 15.96
C CYS A 254 14.37 -26.67 15.10
N PRO A 255 14.26 -26.55 13.76
CA PRO A 255 15.43 -26.63 12.89
C PRO A 255 16.45 -25.56 13.31
N ALA A 256 17.63 -26.01 13.74
CA ALA A 256 18.72 -25.14 14.17
C ALA A 256 19.92 -25.30 13.23
N GLY A 257 20.72 -24.25 13.13
CA GLY A 257 21.95 -24.29 12.35
C GLY A 257 22.77 -23.02 12.49
N ARG A 258 24.00 -23.05 11.99
CA ARG A 258 24.96 -21.96 12.14
C ARG A 258 25.74 -21.73 10.85
N LEU A 259 26.20 -20.49 10.67
CA LEU A 259 27.18 -20.15 9.64
C LEU A 259 28.52 -20.79 10.05
N ALA A 260 29.03 -21.73 9.24
CA ALA A 260 30.23 -22.48 9.56
C ALA A 260 31.51 -21.90 8.95
N TRP A 261 31.37 -21.02 7.95
CA TRP A 261 32.53 -20.39 7.31
C TRP A 261 33.29 -19.54 8.32
N ALA A 262 34.59 -19.82 8.48
CA ALA A 262 35.44 -19.21 9.51
C ALA A 262 36.45 -18.20 8.94
N GLY A 263 36.64 -18.16 7.62
CA GLY A 263 37.71 -17.42 6.95
C GLY A 263 39.10 -17.95 7.30
N THR A 264 40.04 -17.90 6.35
CA THR A 264 41.43 -18.30 6.61
C THR A 264 42.37 -17.17 6.23
N GLY A 265 43.21 -16.72 7.17
CA GLY A 265 44.24 -15.71 6.90
C GLY A 265 44.18 -14.52 7.85
N THR A 266 44.80 -13.43 7.42
CA THR A 266 44.82 -12.12 8.08
C THR A 266 43.43 -11.46 8.02
N PRO A 267 43.14 -10.48 8.89
CA PRO A 267 41.88 -9.74 8.83
C PRO A 267 41.59 -9.09 7.47
N ASP A 268 42.62 -8.65 6.75
CA ASP A 268 42.48 -8.08 5.41
C ASP A 268 42.15 -9.15 4.36
N GLU A 269 42.79 -10.32 4.42
CA GLU A 269 42.45 -11.45 3.53
C GLU A 269 41.01 -11.92 3.77
N VAL A 270 40.59 -12.00 5.03
CA VAL A 270 39.20 -12.32 5.40
C VAL A 270 38.22 -11.27 4.85
N LEU A 271 38.57 -9.97 4.91
CA LEU A 271 37.72 -8.91 4.35
C LEU A 271 37.59 -9.02 2.82
N GLU A 272 38.68 -9.29 2.11
CA GLU A 272 38.65 -9.47 0.65
C GLU A 272 37.83 -10.70 0.26
N GLU A 273 37.91 -11.80 1.02
CA GLU A 273 37.10 -12.99 0.77
C GLU A 273 35.61 -12.74 1.05
N VAL A 274 35.27 -12.04 2.15
CA VAL A 274 33.88 -11.66 2.43
C VAL A 274 33.32 -10.70 1.36
N ASP A 275 34.12 -9.74 0.88
CA ASP A 275 33.74 -8.86 -0.23
C ASP A 275 33.44 -9.67 -1.49
N LEU A 276 34.31 -10.62 -1.83
CA LEU A 276 34.06 -11.49 -2.98
C LEU A 276 32.77 -12.31 -2.80
N LEU A 277 32.58 -12.91 -1.63
CA LEU A 277 31.48 -13.83 -1.36
C LEU A 277 30.10 -13.17 -1.21
N LEU A 278 30.02 -11.93 -0.72
CA LEU A 278 28.74 -11.26 -0.42
C LEU A 278 28.40 -10.13 -1.41
N THR A 279 29.42 -9.45 -1.92
CA THR A 279 29.26 -8.29 -2.80
C THR A 279 29.79 -8.53 -4.20
N GLY A 280 30.54 -9.60 -4.43
CA GLY A 280 31.19 -9.89 -5.72
C GLY A 280 32.45 -9.06 -5.94
N GLY A 281 33.10 -8.60 -4.88
CA GLY A 281 34.30 -7.75 -4.96
C GLY A 281 33.99 -6.27 -5.22
N ARG A 282 32.76 -5.84 -4.96
CA ARG A 282 32.28 -4.47 -5.27
C ARG A 282 32.54 -3.45 -4.17
N LEU A 283 33.04 -3.84 -3.00
CA LEU A 283 33.25 -2.89 -1.91
C LEU A 283 34.36 -1.89 -2.25
N PRO A 284 34.09 -0.58 -2.17
CA PRO A 284 35.09 0.42 -2.46
C PRO A 284 36.10 0.56 -1.30
N PRO A 285 37.31 1.11 -1.56
CA PRO A 285 38.35 1.26 -0.55
C PRO A 285 37.91 2.02 0.71
N SER A 286 37.06 3.04 0.55
CA SER A 286 36.48 3.81 1.67
C SER A 286 35.59 2.95 2.56
N THR A 287 34.70 2.13 1.98
CA THR A 287 33.83 1.22 2.72
C THR A 287 34.64 0.10 3.38
N LYS A 288 35.62 -0.46 2.68
CA LYS A 288 36.56 -1.44 3.25
C LYS A 288 37.25 -0.88 4.50
N GLN A 289 37.64 0.39 4.49
CA GLN A 289 38.24 1.02 5.68
C GLN A 289 37.26 1.10 6.86
N VAL A 290 36.01 1.49 6.61
CA VAL A 290 34.97 1.51 7.67
C VAL A 290 34.75 0.11 8.26
N ILE A 291 34.77 -0.92 7.41
CA ILE A 291 34.62 -2.32 7.85
C ILE A 291 35.83 -2.78 8.67
N ARG A 292 37.06 -2.41 8.28
CA ARG A 292 38.27 -2.67 9.09
C ARG A 292 38.15 -2.04 10.47
N ASP A 293 37.70 -0.79 10.55
CA ASP A 293 37.54 -0.09 11.83
C ASP A 293 36.48 -0.78 12.71
N ALA A 294 35.40 -1.28 12.11
CA ALA A 294 34.38 -2.06 12.81
C ALA A 294 34.93 -3.38 13.35
N ALA A 295 35.66 -4.13 12.52
CA ALA A 295 36.28 -5.39 12.91
C ALA A 295 37.33 -5.20 14.01
N ALA A 296 38.16 -4.14 13.92
CA ALA A 296 39.21 -3.85 14.90
C ALA A 296 38.66 -3.48 16.30
N ARG A 297 37.46 -2.89 16.35
CA ARG A 297 36.78 -2.53 17.61
C ARG A 297 35.92 -3.66 18.18
N ALA A 298 35.68 -4.71 17.41
CA ALA A 298 34.92 -5.86 17.87
C ALA A 298 35.67 -6.61 18.98
N PRO A 299 34.96 -7.21 19.96
CA PRO A 299 35.59 -8.04 20.98
C PRO A 299 36.41 -9.19 20.36
N PRO A 300 37.42 -9.73 21.06
CA PRO A 300 38.18 -10.89 20.59
C PRO A 300 37.26 -12.06 20.20
N GLY A 301 37.47 -12.64 19.01
CA GLY A 301 36.65 -13.72 18.46
C GLY A 301 35.37 -13.28 17.77
N ARG A 302 35.13 -11.96 17.64
CA ARG A 302 33.92 -11.38 17.03
C ARG A 302 34.20 -10.59 15.75
N GLN A 303 35.46 -10.50 15.35
CA GLN A 303 35.90 -9.70 14.21
C GLN A 303 35.18 -10.11 12.91
N LEU A 304 35.09 -11.42 12.64
CA LEU A 304 34.37 -11.94 11.48
C LEU A 304 32.89 -11.54 11.47
N ARG A 305 32.21 -11.66 12.62
CA ARG A 305 30.80 -11.27 12.75
C ARG A 305 30.59 -9.78 12.51
N ALA A 306 31.49 -8.94 13.04
CA ALA A 306 31.46 -7.50 12.80
C ALA A 306 31.69 -7.17 11.31
N THR A 307 32.62 -7.86 10.64
CA THR A 307 32.82 -7.74 9.19
C THR A 307 31.56 -8.11 8.41
N GLN A 308 30.96 -9.26 8.71
CA GLN A 308 29.72 -9.73 8.05
C GLN A 308 28.56 -8.75 8.26
N GLN A 309 28.37 -8.25 9.48
CA GLN A 309 27.33 -7.27 9.82
C GLN A 309 27.53 -5.95 9.05
N ALA A 310 28.76 -5.44 9.02
CA ALA A 310 29.06 -4.19 8.32
C ALA A 310 28.84 -4.34 6.80
N VAL A 311 29.27 -5.45 6.19
CA VAL A 311 29.03 -5.75 4.76
C VAL A 311 27.53 -5.89 4.46
N ALA A 312 26.78 -6.55 5.33
CA ALA A 312 25.33 -6.72 5.18
C ALA A 312 24.56 -5.38 5.18
N MET A 313 25.16 -4.31 5.69
CA MET A 313 24.56 -2.97 5.75
C MET A 313 24.95 -2.06 4.59
N THR A 314 25.84 -2.49 3.68
CA THR A 314 26.29 -1.63 2.60
C THR A 314 25.34 -1.64 1.40
N ALA A 315 25.34 -0.56 0.62
CA ALA A 315 24.58 -0.48 -0.61
C ALA A 315 24.97 -1.59 -1.61
N GLU A 316 26.24 -2.00 -1.63
CA GLU A 316 26.73 -3.08 -2.48
C GLU A 316 26.06 -4.40 -2.13
N PHE A 317 25.91 -4.76 -0.86
CA PHE A 317 25.21 -6.00 -0.52
C PHE A 317 23.71 -5.92 -0.80
N ASN A 318 23.14 -4.73 -0.65
CA ASN A 318 21.70 -4.51 -0.68
C ASN A 318 21.15 -4.19 -2.08
N THR A 319 22.02 -3.95 -3.05
CA THR A 319 21.64 -3.66 -4.43
C THR A 319 22.38 -4.53 -5.44
N LEU A 320 21.76 -4.73 -6.60
CA LEU A 320 22.37 -5.33 -7.78
C LEU A 320 22.94 -4.21 -8.65
N GLY A 321 23.95 -4.52 -9.46
CA GLY A 321 24.63 -3.56 -10.34
C GLY A 321 25.80 -2.83 -9.68
N GLU A 322 26.52 -2.08 -10.50
CA GLU A 322 27.66 -1.29 -10.04
C GLU A 322 27.18 -0.07 -9.22
N PRO A 323 27.73 0.18 -8.02
CA PRO A 323 27.28 1.27 -7.15
C PRO A 323 27.70 2.67 -7.66
N PHE A 324 28.77 2.75 -8.46
CA PHE A 324 29.35 3.98 -9.02
C PHE A 324 29.60 5.07 -7.97
N LEU A 325 30.59 4.90 -7.08
CA LEU A 325 30.90 5.93 -6.08
C LEU A 325 31.16 7.32 -6.69
N GLN A 326 30.61 8.34 -6.04
CA GLN A 326 30.84 9.74 -6.35
C GLN A 326 31.62 10.43 -5.22
N GLU A 327 32.40 11.45 -5.58
CA GLU A 327 33.11 12.26 -4.58
C GLU A 327 32.15 13.13 -3.74
N GLY A 328 32.52 13.29 -2.46
CA GLY A 328 31.80 14.11 -1.49
C GLY A 328 30.82 13.32 -0.61
N ALA A 329 30.61 13.79 0.62
CA ALA A 329 29.63 13.24 1.55
C ALA A 329 28.20 13.70 1.20
N ARG A 330 27.20 12.88 1.52
CA ARG A 330 25.79 13.28 1.43
C ARG A 330 25.52 14.46 2.39
N PRO A 331 24.82 15.53 1.96
CA PRO A 331 24.44 16.62 2.86
C PRO A 331 23.54 16.10 3.98
N ALA A 332 23.86 16.46 5.23
CA ALA A 332 23.04 16.09 6.36
C ALA A 332 21.63 16.72 6.22
N PRO A 333 20.55 16.00 6.53
CA PRO A 333 19.21 16.57 6.49
C PRO A 333 19.11 17.76 7.45
N SER A 334 18.76 18.93 6.93
CA SER A 334 18.59 20.12 7.78
C SER A 334 17.29 19.98 8.58
N ARG A 335 17.39 19.84 9.91
CA ARG A 335 16.24 19.95 10.81
C ARG A 335 16.24 21.33 11.46
N ALA A 336 15.51 22.27 10.87
CA ALA A 336 15.24 23.55 11.54
C ALA A 336 14.28 23.30 12.72
N HIS A 337 14.80 23.33 13.95
CA HIS A 337 13.95 23.37 15.14
C HIS A 337 13.31 24.77 15.24
N ARG A 338 11.99 24.84 15.12
CA ARG A 338 11.23 26.10 15.22
C ARG A 338 10.34 26.05 16.46
N PRO A 339 10.32 27.08 17.32
CA PRO A 339 9.38 27.11 18.44
C PRO A 339 7.93 27.11 17.93
N ARG A 340 7.04 26.43 18.65
CA ARG A 340 5.60 26.36 18.34
C ARG A 340 4.99 27.76 18.25
N ARG A 341 4.28 28.05 17.16
CA ARG A 341 3.59 29.32 16.94
C ARG A 341 2.08 29.17 17.09
N GLU A 342 1.53 27.99 16.82
CA GLU A 342 0.10 27.78 16.63
C GLU A 342 -0.48 26.56 17.39
N ALA A 343 -1.78 26.60 17.63
CA ALA A 343 -2.50 25.53 18.31
C ALA A 343 -2.51 24.24 17.45
N TYR A 344 -2.37 23.08 18.09
CA TYR A 344 -2.27 21.78 17.39
C TYR A 344 -3.59 21.41 16.71
N LYS A 345 -3.51 20.74 15.55
CA LYS A 345 -4.63 20.06 14.87
C LYS A 345 -4.16 18.75 14.24
N ALA A 346 -5.03 17.76 14.21
CA ALA A 346 -4.79 16.48 13.55
C ALA A 346 -5.93 16.08 12.62
N PHE A 347 -5.57 15.46 11.50
CA PHE A 347 -6.52 14.79 10.61
C PHE A 347 -6.14 13.33 10.39
N VAL A 348 -7.13 12.45 10.55
CA VAL A 348 -7.00 11.01 10.32
C VAL A 348 -7.89 10.63 9.14
N LEU A 349 -7.29 10.19 8.03
CA LEU A 349 -8.00 9.55 6.94
C LEU A 349 -8.08 8.04 7.21
N LEU A 350 -9.30 7.55 7.45
CA LEU A 350 -9.61 6.13 7.54
C LEU A 350 -10.01 5.60 6.16
N PHE A 351 -9.13 4.81 5.55
CA PHE A 351 -9.38 4.20 4.25
C PHE A 351 -10.02 2.81 4.42
N LEU A 352 -11.22 2.62 3.89
CA LEU A 352 -11.97 1.35 3.93
C LEU A 352 -11.68 0.55 2.65
N ALA A 353 -10.54 -0.12 2.61
CA ALA A 353 -10.00 -0.75 1.40
C ALA A 353 -10.83 -1.96 0.95
N GLY A 354 -11.16 -2.00 -0.35
CA GLY A 354 -11.92 -3.06 -1.00
C GLY A 354 -13.25 -2.59 -1.60
N GLY A 355 -13.50 -1.27 -1.65
CA GLY A 355 -14.75 -0.74 -2.13
C GLY A 355 -15.85 -0.92 -1.08
N ALA A 356 -15.85 -0.11 -0.04
CA ALA A 356 -16.82 -0.25 1.05
C ALA A 356 -18.28 -0.12 0.58
N ASP A 357 -19.11 -1.11 0.92
CA ASP A 357 -20.56 -1.03 0.73
C ASP A 357 -21.21 -0.08 1.73
N THR A 358 -21.11 1.19 1.45
CA THR A 358 -21.60 2.23 2.34
C THR A 358 -23.12 2.44 2.24
N TRP A 359 -23.81 1.76 1.32
CA TRP A 359 -25.27 1.64 1.31
C TRP A 359 -25.80 0.77 2.47
N HIS A 360 -24.92 -0.01 3.09
CA HIS A 360 -25.16 -0.72 4.35
C HIS A 360 -24.67 0.06 5.57
N LEU A 361 -23.92 1.14 5.42
CA LEU A 361 -23.47 2.00 6.53
C LEU A 361 -24.60 2.94 6.97
N ILE A 362 -25.23 3.60 6.00
CA ILE A 362 -26.41 4.44 6.21
C ILE A 362 -27.41 4.27 5.07
N ALA A 363 -28.67 4.02 5.41
CA ALA A 363 -29.75 3.76 4.46
C ALA A 363 -30.99 4.58 4.79
N PRO A 364 -31.91 4.80 3.82
CA PRO A 364 -33.21 5.41 4.09
C PRO A 364 -33.94 4.68 5.21
N GLU A 365 -34.60 5.41 6.11
CA GLU A 365 -35.37 4.77 7.19
C GLU A 365 -36.72 4.24 6.68
N THR A 366 -37.27 3.24 7.35
CA THR A 366 -38.51 2.50 6.98
C THR A 366 -39.77 3.33 6.75
N ARG A 367 -39.80 4.59 7.24
CA ARG A 367 -40.92 5.52 7.04
C ARG A 367 -40.75 6.43 5.82
N CYS A 368 -39.60 6.39 5.16
CA CYS A 368 -39.33 7.16 3.94
C CYS A 368 -39.78 6.38 2.70
N SER A 369 -40.35 7.06 1.70
CA SER A 369 -40.73 6.45 0.42
C SER A 369 -39.53 5.79 -0.28
N LEU A 370 -38.35 6.42 -0.20
CA LEU A 370 -37.10 5.91 -0.77
C LEU A 370 -36.66 4.56 -0.17
N TYR A 371 -37.11 4.20 1.05
CA TYR A 371 -36.80 2.89 1.64
C TYR A 371 -37.43 1.73 0.84
N THR A 372 -38.63 1.93 0.28
CA THR A 372 -39.28 0.91 -0.56
C THR A 372 -38.42 0.59 -1.77
N GLU A 373 -37.85 1.63 -2.39
CA GLU A 373 -36.97 1.49 -3.54
C GLU A 373 -35.62 0.88 -3.16
N TYR A 374 -34.99 1.36 -2.09
CA TYR A 374 -33.79 0.76 -1.51
C TYR A 374 -33.99 -0.74 -1.26
N LYS A 375 -35.10 -1.13 -0.60
CA LYS A 375 -35.38 -2.54 -0.31
C LYS A 375 -35.56 -3.36 -1.58
N LYS A 376 -36.18 -2.79 -2.62
CA LYS A 376 -36.38 -3.46 -3.91
C LYS A 376 -35.05 -3.68 -4.63
N VAL A 377 -34.26 -2.63 -4.82
CA VAL A 377 -32.99 -2.68 -5.56
C VAL A 377 -31.96 -3.55 -4.84
N ARG A 378 -31.88 -3.43 -3.51
CA ARG A 378 -30.92 -4.21 -2.70
C ARG A 378 -31.33 -5.68 -2.54
N GLY A 379 -32.58 -6.05 -2.83
CA GLY A 379 -33.05 -7.42 -2.69
C GLY A 379 -32.78 -8.00 -1.30
N SER A 380 -32.09 -9.13 -1.25
CA SER A 380 -31.73 -9.74 0.03
C SER A 380 -30.75 -8.88 0.83
N MET A 381 -29.90 -8.06 0.19
CA MET A 381 -28.94 -7.14 0.82
C MET A 381 -29.57 -5.90 1.49
N ALA A 382 -30.89 -5.75 1.49
CA ALA A 382 -31.51 -4.60 2.17
C ALA A 382 -31.42 -4.68 3.71
N LEU A 383 -31.07 -3.57 4.36
CA LEU A 383 -31.25 -3.41 5.81
C LEU A 383 -32.74 -3.42 6.20
N ARG A 384 -33.08 -4.25 7.18
CA ARG A 384 -34.41 -4.28 7.82
C ARG A 384 -34.44 -3.37 9.04
N ARG A 385 -35.65 -3.01 9.50
CA ARG A 385 -35.88 -2.13 10.68
C ARG A 385 -35.02 -2.48 11.89
N GLY A 386 -34.97 -3.75 12.30
CA GLY A 386 -34.19 -4.22 13.45
C GLY A 386 -32.66 -4.23 13.24
N GLN A 387 -32.19 -3.86 12.05
CA GLN A 387 -30.78 -3.76 11.69
C GLN A 387 -30.30 -2.31 11.57
N MET A 388 -31.18 -1.35 11.90
CA MET A 388 -30.90 0.08 11.78
C MET A 388 -31.06 0.80 13.12
N ARG A 389 -30.30 1.87 13.29
CA ARG A 389 -30.41 2.85 14.37
C ARG A 389 -30.70 4.19 13.75
N THR A 390 -31.90 4.70 14.00
CA THR A 390 -32.38 5.91 13.32
C THR A 390 -31.62 7.16 13.76
N VAL A 391 -31.34 8.02 12.78
CA VAL A 391 -30.87 9.40 12.90
C VAL A 391 -31.81 10.34 12.15
N LYS A 392 -31.93 11.58 12.63
CA LYS A 392 -32.76 12.63 12.01
C LYS A 392 -31.89 13.64 11.28
N THR A 393 -32.31 14.07 10.11
CA THR A 393 -31.65 15.10 9.30
C THR A 393 -32.70 15.99 8.62
N ALA A 394 -32.26 17.11 8.06
CA ALA A 394 -33.08 18.02 7.25
C ALA A 394 -32.48 18.17 5.84
N GLY A 395 -33.27 18.68 4.89
CA GLY A 395 -32.80 18.99 3.52
C GLY A 395 -32.48 17.78 2.63
N GLN A 396 -32.85 16.57 3.07
CA GLN A 396 -32.58 15.31 2.38
C GLN A 396 -33.87 14.68 1.84
N PRO A 397 -33.78 13.70 0.91
CA PRO A 397 -34.96 12.97 0.42
C PRO A 397 -35.77 12.30 1.54
N CYS A 398 -35.10 11.95 2.64
CA CYS A 398 -35.72 11.44 3.85
C CYS A 398 -35.40 12.36 5.05
N SER A 399 -36.39 12.58 5.93
CA SER A 399 -36.14 13.26 7.22
C SER A 399 -35.44 12.36 8.25
N GLN A 400 -35.39 11.05 7.97
CA GLN A 400 -34.80 10.02 8.83
C GLN A 400 -34.06 8.98 7.99
N PHE A 401 -32.92 8.55 8.51
CA PHE A 401 -32.09 7.47 7.96
C PHE A 401 -31.70 6.49 9.06
N GLY A 402 -31.36 5.28 8.67
CA GLY A 402 -30.89 4.23 9.55
C GLY A 402 -29.38 4.02 9.43
N VAL A 403 -28.65 4.24 10.52
CA VAL A 403 -27.24 3.81 10.65
C VAL A 403 -27.21 2.32 10.98
N HIS A 404 -26.25 1.56 10.47
CA HIS A 404 -26.13 0.14 10.75
C HIS A 404 -26.15 -0.20 12.26
N LYS A 405 -26.85 -1.27 12.68
CA LYS A 405 -27.03 -1.63 14.11
C LYS A 405 -25.74 -1.87 14.89
N PHE A 406 -24.67 -2.24 14.20
CA PHE A 406 -23.35 -2.47 14.79
C PHE A 406 -22.47 -1.22 14.84
N LEU A 407 -23.00 -0.05 14.47
CA LEU A 407 -22.35 1.26 14.62
C LEU A 407 -23.09 2.17 15.63
N PRO A 408 -23.48 1.68 16.84
CA PRO A 408 -24.17 2.52 17.83
C PRO A 408 -23.37 3.77 18.21
N PHE A 409 -22.05 3.65 18.36
CA PHE A 409 -21.19 4.75 18.78
C PHE A 409 -21.15 5.88 17.73
N LEU A 410 -21.05 5.53 16.45
CA LEU A 410 -21.10 6.53 15.36
C LEU A 410 -22.44 7.26 15.35
N ARG A 411 -23.55 6.54 15.54
CA ARG A 411 -24.89 7.13 15.68
C ARG A 411 -24.98 8.04 16.90
N ASP A 412 -24.36 7.69 18.01
CA ASP A 412 -24.37 8.50 19.23
C ASP A 412 -23.53 9.78 19.06
N LEU A 413 -22.37 9.72 18.39
CA LEU A 413 -21.61 10.91 18.00
C LEU A 413 -22.42 11.84 17.09
N TYR A 414 -23.18 11.28 16.14
CA TYR A 414 -24.07 12.06 15.29
C TYR A 414 -25.11 12.82 16.12
N ASN A 415 -25.75 12.15 17.08
CA ASN A 415 -26.72 12.78 17.98
C ASN A 415 -26.09 13.82 18.92
N GLN A 416 -24.82 13.62 19.30
CA GLN A 416 -24.00 14.56 20.07
C GLN A 416 -23.48 15.73 19.23
N GLN A 417 -23.84 15.83 17.94
CA GLN A 417 -23.35 16.85 17.00
C GLN A 417 -21.82 16.80 16.80
N GLN A 418 -21.23 15.62 16.95
CA GLN A 418 -19.79 15.35 16.75
C GLN A 418 -19.51 14.45 15.55
N ALA A 419 -20.54 14.10 14.78
CA ALA A 419 -20.42 13.39 13.52
C ALA A 419 -21.40 13.93 12.47
N ALA A 420 -20.98 13.89 11.21
CA ALA A 420 -21.79 14.14 10.03
C ALA A 420 -21.59 13.02 9.02
N PHE A 421 -22.59 12.77 8.18
CA PHE A 421 -22.45 11.91 7.01
C PHE A 421 -22.23 12.76 5.77
N VAL A 422 -21.41 12.30 4.83
CA VAL A 422 -21.18 12.91 3.52
C VAL A 422 -21.65 11.93 2.46
N THR A 423 -22.68 12.32 1.70
CA THR A 423 -23.42 11.38 0.86
C THR A 423 -23.14 11.56 -0.63
N ASN A 424 -23.38 10.52 -1.43
CA ASN A 424 -23.27 10.54 -2.89
C ASN A 424 -21.90 11.04 -3.40
N ILE A 425 -20.85 10.53 -2.76
CA ILE A 425 -19.46 10.95 -2.97
C ILE A 425 -18.63 9.80 -3.55
N GLY A 426 -17.62 10.11 -4.35
CA GLY A 426 -16.70 9.14 -4.93
C GLY A 426 -15.62 9.79 -5.79
N GLY A 427 -14.78 8.97 -6.45
CA GLY A 427 -13.74 9.47 -7.35
C GLY A 427 -14.34 10.03 -8.64
N LEU A 428 -14.05 11.28 -8.97
CA LEU A 428 -14.48 11.92 -10.21
C LEU A 428 -13.31 12.70 -10.81
N ALA A 429 -13.13 12.59 -12.13
CA ALA A 429 -12.22 13.48 -12.85
C ALA A 429 -12.88 14.83 -13.14
N GLU A 430 -14.19 14.82 -13.42
CA GLU A 430 -15.05 15.98 -13.63
C GLU A 430 -16.52 15.61 -13.38
N PRO A 431 -17.45 16.58 -13.23
CA PRO A 431 -18.88 16.30 -13.24
C PRO A 431 -19.32 15.64 -14.54
N LEU A 432 -20.08 14.55 -14.45
CA LEU A 432 -20.57 13.83 -15.63
C LEU A 432 -21.98 13.24 -15.45
N THR A 433 -22.64 12.97 -16.57
CA THR A 433 -23.96 12.31 -16.65
C THR A 433 -23.83 10.88 -17.17
N ALA A 434 -24.86 10.05 -16.96
CA ALA A 434 -24.89 8.70 -17.55
C ALA A 434 -24.85 8.69 -19.08
N GLU A 435 -25.29 9.76 -19.74
CA GLU A 435 -25.16 9.95 -21.19
C GLU A 435 -23.71 10.20 -21.58
N SER A 436 -23.07 11.23 -21.01
CA SER A 436 -21.66 11.55 -21.30
C SER A 436 -20.69 10.43 -20.94
N TYR A 437 -21.02 9.61 -19.93
CA TYR A 437 -20.29 8.40 -19.57
C TYR A 437 -20.40 7.33 -20.68
N ARG A 438 -21.62 7.04 -21.15
CA ARG A 438 -21.88 6.02 -22.18
C ARG A 438 -21.30 6.42 -23.53
N ASP A 439 -21.37 7.71 -23.86
CA ASP A 439 -20.86 8.25 -25.12
C ASP A 439 -19.34 8.50 -25.07
N GLY A 440 -18.71 8.37 -23.89
CA GLY A 440 -17.27 8.53 -23.70
C GLY A 440 -16.76 9.96 -23.89
N THR A 441 -17.64 10.95 -23.79
CA THR A 441 -17.37 12.38 -24.00
C THR A 441 -16.84 13.08 -22.75
N ALA A 442 -17.17 12.57 -21.56
CA ALA A 442 -16.62 13.05 -20.29
C ALA A 442 -15.32 12.32 -19.91
N ALA A 443 -14.42 13.02 -19.22
CA ALA A 443 -13.26 12.42 -18.57
C ALA A 443 -13.71 11.54 -17.40
N THR A 444 -13.10 10.36 -17.30
CA THR A 444 -13.35 9.41 -16.21
C THR A 444 -12.04 9.00 -15.56
N CYS A 445 -12.12 8.42 -14.37
CA CYS A 445 -10.96 7.84 -13.73
C CYS A 445 -10.41 6.65 -14.56
N LEU A 446 -9.09 6.46 -14.55
CA LEU A 446 -8.42 5.35 -15.20
C LEU A 446 -8.90 4.03 -14.58
N ASN A 447 -9.19 3.04 -15.44
CA ASN A 447 -9.63 1.71 -15.05
C ASN A 447 -10.68 1.74 -13.93
N LEU A 448 -11.77 2.47 -14.17
CA LEU A 448 -12.91 2.48 -13.24
C LEU A 448 -13.24 1.05 -12.78
N PHE A 449 -13.47 0.91 -11.48
CA PHE A 449 -13.72 -0.36 -10.79
C PHE A 449 -12.48 -1.26 -10.59
N ALA A 450 -11.27 -0.84 -10.94
CA ALA A 450 -10.06 -1.56 -10.54
C ALA A 450 -9.55 -1.07 -9.18
N HIS A 451 -9.32 -1.99 -8.23
CA HIS A 451 -8.84 -1.62 -6.89
C HIS A 451 -7.54 -0.82 -6.92
N SER A 452 -6.51 -1.30 -7.62
CA SER A 452 -5.19 -0.62 -7.64
C SER A 452 -5.28 0.83 -8.09
N GLU A 453 -5.91 1.08 -9.25
CA GLU A 453 -6.01 2.42 -9.82
C GLU A 453 -6.93 3.33 -9.01
N GLN A 454 -8.08 2.81 -8.53
CA GLN A 454 -9.04 3.64 -7.80
C GLN A 454 -8.58 3.93 -6.36
N GLN A 455 -7.80 3.01 -5.75
CA GLN A 455 -7.13 3.28 -4.47
C GLN A 455 -6.08 4.38 -4.65
N ALA A 456 -5.25 4.30 -5.69
CA ALA A 456 -4.30 5.37 -6.01
C ALA A 456 -5.04 6.68 -6.29
N GLY A 457 -6.08 6.65 -7.12
CA GLY A 457 -6.90 7.81 -7.48
C GLY A 457 -7.55 8.52 -6.30
N MET A 458 -8.06 7.78 -5.30
CA MET A 458 -8.58 8.40 -4.07
C MET A 458 -7.46 9.05 -3.24
N GLN A 459 -6.31 8.38 -3.13
CA GLN A 459 -5.19 8.88 -2.34
C GLN A 459 -4.49 10.08 -2.98
N THR A 460 -4.41 10.13 -4.31
CA THR A 460 -3.77 11.20 -5.08
C THR A 460 -4.74 12.33 -5.43
N LEU A 461 -6.05 12.06 -5.47
CA LEU A 461 -7.08 12.92 -6.08
C LEU A 461 -6.79 13.24 -7.56
N ARG A 462 -6.12 12.31 -8.24
CA ARG A 462 -5.81 12.36 -9.67
C ARG A 462 -6.19 11.04 -10.32
N CYS A 463 -7.46 10.67 -10.17
CA CYS A 463 -7.91 9.34 -10.59
C CYS A 463 -7.81 9.09 -12.11
N GLN A 464 -7.62 10.14 -12.91
CA GLN A 464 -7.38 10.08 -14.35
C GLN A 464 -5.92 9.77 -14.73
N GLU A 465 -5.00 9.81 -13.76
CA GLU A 465 -3.59 9.48 -13.93
C GLU A 465 -3.31 8.05 -13.44
N PRO A 466 -2.31 7.34 -13.98
CA PRO A 466 -1.93 6.02 -13.50
C PRO A 466 -1.47 6.04 -12.03
N GLY A 467 -1.62 4.92 -11.33
CA GLY A 467 -1.32 4.83 -9.89
C GLY A 467 0.14 5.04 -9.45
N ASP A 468 1.05 5.41 -10.35
CA ASP A 468 2.45 5.75 -10.08
C ASP A 468 2.71 7.26 -9.86
N VAL A 469 1.65 8.09 -9.81
CA VAL A 469 1.77 9.52 -9.46
C VAL A 469 2.52 9.71 -8.13
N ALA A 470 3.52 10.58 -8.15
CA ALA A 470 4.51 10.70 -7.09
C ALA A 470 4.02 11.27 -5.74
N THR A 471 2.84 11.91 -5.65
CA THR A 471 2.38 12.55 -4.40
C THR A 471 0.89 12.32 -4.10
N GLY A 472 0.59 12.15 -2.81
CA GLY A 472 -0.76 12.04 -2.28
C GLY A 472 -1.34 13.38 -1.82
N ALA A 473 -2.65 13.45 -1.67
CA ALA A 473 -3.34 14.66 -1.27
C ALA A 473 -2.97 15.15 0.14
N GLY A 474 -2.78 14.23 1.10
CA GLY A 474 -2.30 14.57 2.44
C GLY A 474 -0.86 15.08 2.43
N GLY A 475 0.02 14.45 1.65
CA GLY A 475 1.40 14.90 1.49
C GLY A 475 1.52 16.29 0.87
N ARG A 476 0.78 16.57 -0.21
CA ARG A 476 0.73 17.91 -0.81
C ARG A 476 0.19 18.97 0.17
N LEU A 477 -0.80 18.61 0.99
CA LEU A 477 -1.22 19.49 2.08
C LEU A 477 -0.08 19.76 3.06
N ALA A 478 0.68 18.71 3.42
CA ALA A 478 1.79 18.85 4.34
C ALA A 478 2.88 19.80 3.82
N ASP A 479 3.18 19.72 2.52
CA ASP A 479 4.13 20.60 1.83
C ASP A 479 3.73 22.06 1.98
N VAL A 480 2.48 22.39 1.62
CA VAL A 480 2.01 23.78 1.66
C VAL A 480 1.86 24.29 3.10
N LEU A 481 1.51 23.44 4.06
CA LEU A 481 1.45 23.84 5.46
C LEU A 481 2.85 24.12 6.04
N ALA A 482 3.86 23.33 5.64
CA ALA A 482 5.24 23.50 6.09
C ALA A 482 5.94 24.69 5.42
N ALA A 483 5.66 24.94 4.14
CA ALA A 483 6.28 26.01 3.34
C ALA A 483 5.49 27.33 3.35
N GLY A 484 4.21 27.29 3.70
CA GLY A 484 3.29 28.44 3.66
C GLY A 484 3.61 29.54 4.68
N SER A 485 2.80 30.58 4.69
CA SER A 485 3.00 31.80 5.48
C SER A 485 3.20 31.54 6.99
N ALA A 486 2.41 30.62 7.55
CA ALA A 486 2.49 30.19 8.95
C ALA A 486 3.66 29.23 9.21
N ALA A 487 4.13 28.54 8.16
CA ALA A 487 5.20 27.55 8.16
C ALA A 487 5.12 26.56 9.31
N TYR A 488 3.97 25.86 9.39
CA TYR A 488 3.62 24.95 10.47
C TYR A 488 4.62 23.79 10.57
N ASN A 489 4.96 23.38 11.79
CA ASN A 489 5.63 22.09 12.00
C ASN A 489 4.65 20.94 11.70
N THR A 490 4.67 20.50 10.45
CA THR A 490 3.75 19.53 9.90
C THR A 490 4.42 18.16 9.78
N LYS A 491 3.72 17.11 10.18
CA LYS A 491 4.14 15.72 9.99
C LYS A 491 3.04 14.92 9.31
N SER A 492 3.45 13.99 8.46
CA SER A 492 2.55 13.17 7.67
C SER A 492 2.90 11.70 7.85
N PHE A 493 1.97 10.93 8.40
CA PHE A 493 2.18 9.56 8.84
C PHE A 493 1.31 8.57 8.04
N SER A 494 1.87 7.39 7.78
CA SER A 494 1.14 6.20 7.37
C SER A 494 1.25 5.14 8.46
N LEU A 495 0.11 4.62 8.90
CA LEU A 495 0.01 3.47 9.80
C LEU A 495 -0.38 2.19 9.03
N SER A 496 -0.35 2.27 7.70
CA SER A 496 -0.75 1.19 6.80
C SER A 496 0.21 1.15 5.62
N GLY A 497 1.43 0.71 5.87
CA GLY A 497 2.47 0.54 4.86
C GLY A 497 2.78 1.81 4.08
N ARG A 498 3.01 1.66 2.77
CA ARG A 498 3.42 2.75 1.86
C ARG A 498 2.24 3.43 1.16
N ALA A 499 1.17 3.74 1.89
CA ALA A 499 0.07 4.54 1.36
C ALA A 499 0.58 5.82 0.68
N ILE A 500 0.09 6.12 -0.52
CA ILE A 500 0.45 7.29 -1.33
C ILE A 500 -0.06 8.57 -0.66
N TRP A 501 -1.25 8.53 -0.05
CA TRP A 501 -1.94 9.72 0.50
C TRP A 501 -1.05 10.65 1.36
N PRO A 502 -0.26 10.16 2.33
CA PRO A 502 0.59 11.01 3.17
C PRO A 502 1.92 11.45 2.53
N LEU A 503 2.24 11.04 1.30
CA LEU A 503 3.53 11.34 0.63
C LEU A 503 3.49 12.66 -0.13
N GLY A 504 4.31 13.64 0.29
CA GLY A 504 4.48 14.93 -0.38
C GLY A 504 5.70 14.97 -1.28
N ALA A 505 5.87 16.06 -2.02
CA ALA A 505 7.07 16.33 -2.80
C ALA A 505 8.25 16.71 -1.90
N ASP A 506 8.00 17.55 -0.89
CA ASP A 506 9.01 18.02 0.07
C ASP A 506 8.84 17.36 1.45
N THR A 507 7.60 17.02 1.80
CA THR A 507 7.23 16.39 3.06
C THR A 507 7.25 14.88 2.89
N ARG A 508 8.24 14.30 3.55
CA ARG A 508 8.36 12.88 3.76
C ARG A 508 7.11 12.27 4.41
N ARG A 509 6.76 11.07 3.97
CA ARG A 509 5.85 10.15 4.67
C ARG A 509 6.62 9.38 5.74
N ASP A 510 6.23 9.56 6.99
CA ASP A 510 6.68 8.73 8.11
C ASP A 510 5.83 7.46 8.20
N ILE A 511 6.45 6.28 8.15
CA ILE A 511 5.73 5.00 8.23
C ILE A 511 5.95 4.42 9.62
N LEU A 512 4.85 4.12 10.31
CA LEU A 512 4.85 3.49 11.61
C LEU A 512 3.98 2.23 11.54
N ASP A 513 4.50 1.10 11.98
CA ASP A 513 3.74 -0.15 12.01
C ASP A 513 2.64 -0.10 13.09
N GLU A 514 1.56 -0.86 12.91
CA GLU A 514 0.48 -0.96 13.89
C GLU A 514 0.93 -1.51 15.25
N HIS A 515 1.97 -2.36 15.26
CA HIS A 515 2.61 -2.88 16.48
C HIS A 515 3.59 -1.88 17.11
N GLY A 516 3.89 -0.77 16.42
CA GLY A 516 4.72 0.31 16.92
C GLY A 516 6.08 0.42 16.20
N ILE A 517 7.12 0.75 16.96
CA ILE A 517 8.47 0.97 16.42
C ILE A 517 9.42 -0.10 16.93
N ASP A 518 9.90 -0.94 16.01
CA ASP A 518 11.05 -1.78 16.25
C ASP A 518 12.34 -0.97 16.14
N LYS A 519 13.18 -1.05 17.17
CA LYS A 519 14.53 -0.49 17.12
C LYS A 519 15.49 -1.51 16.51
N PHE A 520 16.51 -1.01 15.84
CA PHE A 520 17.66 -1.83 15.50
C PHE A 520 18.45 -2.20 16.76
N GLU A 521 18.54 -3.49 17.07
CA GLU A 521 19.33 -4.01 18.19
C GLU A 521 20.82 -3.95 17.85
N GLY A 522 21.66 -3.50 18.80
CA GLY A 522 23.08 -3.26 18.51
C GLY A 522 23.37 -1.95 17.78
N TYR A 523 22.35 -1.09 17.59
CA TYR A 523 22.52 0.22 16.97
C TYR A 523 23.65 1.03 17.60
N GLU A 524 23.73 1.14 18.93
CA GLU A 524 24.76 1.98 19.57
C GLU A 524 26.18 1.54 19.19
N ALA A 525 26.40 0.24 19.04
CA ALA A 525 27.69 -0.31 18.64
C ALA A 525 27.99 -0.10 17.15
N LEU A 526 26.97 -0.16 16.30
CA LEU A 526 27.11 -0.14 14.84
C LEU A 526 26.87 1.24 14.20
N LEU A 527 26.30 2.18 14.95
CA LEU A 527 25.95 3.54 14.53
C LEU A 527 27.09 4.27 13.80
N PRO A 528 28.34 4.32 14.33
CA PRO A 528 29.43 5.04 13.66
C PRO A 528 29.72 4.48 12.26
N TYR A 529 29.56 3.17 12.07
CA TYR A 529 29.83 2.52 10.79
C TYR A 529 28.65 2.68 9.84
N ILE A 530 27.42 2.51 10.34
CA ILE A 530 26.21 2.70 9.52
C ILE A 530 26.15 4.11 8.97
N MET A 531 26.46 5.14 9.77
CA MET A 531 26.46 6.52 9.30
C MET A 531 27.59 6.77 8.29
N ASN A 532 28.77 6.18 8.48
CA ASN A 532 29.87 6.31 7.51
C ASN A 532 29.60 5.57 6.19
N ILE A 533 28.94 4.41 6.25
CA ILE A 533 28.54 3.63 5.07
C ILE A 533 27.45 4.38 4.30
N SER A 534 26.38 4.80 4.99
CA SER A 534 25.22 5.48 4.37
C SER A 534 25.45 6.95 3.99
N ALA A 535 26.57 7.56 4.42
CA ALA A 535 26.95 8.92 4.01
C ALA A 535 27.61 8.98 2.63
N GLN A 536 27.92 7.82 2.01
CA GLN A 536 28.53 7.75 0.70
C GLN A 536 27.55 8.16 -0.40
N ARG A 537 28.08 8.73 -1.48
CA ARG A 537 27.28 9.09 -2.66
C ARG A 537 27.48 8.04 -3.75
N HIS A 538 26.36 7.61 -4.31
CA HIS A 538 26.31 6.62 -5.37
C HIS A 538 25.72 7.23 -6.64
N GLY A 539 26.34 6.94 -7.78
CA GLY A 539 25.81 7.25 -9.11
C GLY A 539 24.73 6.26 -9.53
N ASN A 540 24.66 5.10 -8.88
CA ASN A 540 23.55 4.17 -9.02
C ASN A 540 22.35 4.62 -8.18
N ALA A 541 21.20 4.83 -8.84
CA ALA A 541 19.98 5.31 -8.20
C ALA A 541 19.47 4.38 -7.09
N TYR A 542 19.59 3.05 -7.24
CA TYR A 542 19.16 2.08 -6.23
C TYR A 542 20.08 2.09 -5.02
N ALA A 543 21.40 2.19 -5.23
CA ALA A 543 22.37 2.30 -4.14
C ALA A 543 22.15 3.60 -3.35
N SER A 544 21.98 4.73 -4.06
CA SER A 544 21.66 6.01 -3.43
C SER A 544 20.36 5.92 -2.62
N ALA A 545 19.29 5.41 -3.22
CA ALA A 545 17.99 5.28 -2.57
C ALA A 545 18.00 4.32 -1.38
N TYR A 546 18.78 3.23 -1.43
CA TYR A 546 18.98 2.35 -0.27
C TYR A 546 19.61 3.10 0.89
N ASP A 547 20.71 3.81 0.66
CA ASP A 547 21.38 4.56 1.73
C ASP A 547 20.51 5.69 2.27
N ASP A 548 19.78 6.39 1.39
CA ASP A 548 18.84 7.44 1.78
C ASP A 548 17.79 6.87 2.73
N GLU A 549 17.14 5.78 2.35
CA GLU A 549 16.07 5.18 3.13
C GLU A 549 16.58 4.49 4.41
N LEU A 550 17.79 3.91 4.39
CA LEU A 550 18.44 3.35 5.58
C LEU A 550 18.71 4.44 6.63
N GLN A 551 19.36 5.53 6.23
CA GLN A 551 19.67 6.64 7.12
C GLN A 551 18.37 7.27 7.68
N ASN A 552 17.40 7.50 6.79
CA ASN A 552 16.10 8.07 7.15
C ASN A 552 15.29 7.17 8.09
N SER A 553 15.33 5.86 7.88
CA SER A 553 14.62 4.88 8.70
C SER A 553 15.20 4.79 10.10
N ILE A 554 16.52 4.79 10.21
CA ILE A 554 17.22 4.77 11.50
C ILE A 554 16.95 6.04 12.29
N GLU A 555 17.13 7.21 11.66
CA GLU A 555 16.93 8.51 12.33
C GLU A 555 15.49 8.64 12.85
N PHE A 556 14.51 8.27 12.02
CA PHE A 556 13.10 8.29 12.40
C PHE A 556 12.78 7.30 13.51
N THR A 557 13.21 6.05 13.37
CA THR A 557 12.97 4.99 14.35
C THR A 557 13.45 5.43 15.73
N GLN A 558 14.60 6.10 15.81
CA GLN A 558 15.18 6.48 17.09
C GLN A 558 14.56 7.72 17.70
N ALA A 559 14.43 8.78 16.89
CA ALA A 559 13.81 10.01 17.33
C ALA A 559 12.36 9.75 17.79
N THR A 560 11.63 8.95 17.02
CA THR A 560 10.22 8.67 17.30
C THR A 560 10.06 7.62 18.40
N SER A 561 10.88 6.57 18.48
CA SER A 561 10.75 5.55 19.54
C SER A 561 11.02 6.12 20.92
N ALA A 562 12.01 7.01 21.08
CA ALA A 562 12.26 7.67 22.37
C ALA A 562 11.03 8.47 22.84
N VAL A 563 10.41 9.21 21.92
CA VAL A 563 9.26 10.07 22.19
C VAL A 563 7.97 9.25 22.43
N ILE A 564 7.72 8.23 21.61
CA ILE A 564 6.53 7.39 21.73
C ILE A 564 6.57 6.51 22.99
N LYS A 565 7.75 5.99 23.41
CA LYS A 565 7.87 5.23 24.67
C LYS A 565 7.49 6.07 25.90
N GLY A 566 7.77 7.37 25.89
CA GLY A 566 7.39 8.29 26.96
C GLY A 566 5.93 8.75 26.90
N ALA A 567 5.22 8.51 25.79
CA ALA A 567 3.84 8.94 25.60
C ALA A 567 2.86 7.90 26.16
N GLN A 568 2.32 8.17 27.35
CA GLN A 568 1.28 7.35 27.98
C GLN A 568 -0.12 7.86 27.58
N LEU A 569 -0.99 6.91 27.25
CA LEU A 569 -2.40 7.17 27.03
C LEU A 569 -3.14 7.36 28.36
N GLN A 570 -4.28 8.04 28.30
CA GLN A 570 -5.08 8.40 29.48
C GLN A 570 -6.20 7.38 29.77
N THR A 571 -6.40 6.41 28.88
CA THR A 571 -7.43 5.38 28.97
C THR A 571 -6.84 3.99 28.71
N ASP A 572 -7.58 2.95 29.13
CA ASP A 572 -7.30 1.57 28.76
C ASP A 572 -7.67 1.37 27.27
N PHE A 573 -6.74 1.72 26.38
CA PHE A 573 -6.95 1.65 24.94
C PHE A 573 -6.74 0.21 24.44
N PRO A 574 -7.78 -0.53 24.01
CA PRO A 574 -7.64 -1.91 23.58
C PRO A 574 -6.96 -2.02 22.20
N GLU A 575 -6.16 -3.06 22.00
CA GLU A 575 -5.36 -3.31 20.78
C GLU A 575 -5.73 -4.63 20.07
N SER A 576 -6.98 -5.08 20.25
CA SER A 576 -7.41 -6.42 19.85
C SER A 576 -7.59 -6.61 18.34
N THR A 577 -7.77 -5.52 17.59
CA THR A 577 -7.93 -5.55 16.13
C THR A 577 -6.89 -4.69 15.43
N GLN A 578 -6.75 -4.89 14.11
CA GLN A 578 -5.81 -4.13 13.29
C GLN A 578 -6.08 -2.62 13.37
N LEU A 579 -7.35 -2.22 13.16
CA LEU A 579 -7.73 -0.82 13.21
C LEU A 579 -7.54 -0.21 14.61
N GLN A 580 -7.77 -0.99 15.67
CA GLN A 580 -7.49 -0.55 17.04
C GLN A 580 -6.01 -0.28 17.28
N ARG A 581 -5.11 -1.17 16.81
CA ARG A 581 -3.66 -0.97 16.89
C ARG A 581 -3.19 0.27 16.12
N GLN A 582 -3.68 0.47 14.90
CA GLN A 582 -3.36 1.68 14.13
C GLN A 582 -3.81 2.96 14.88
N LEU A 583 -5.05 3.00 15.37
CA LEU A 583 -5.56 4.16 16.14
C LEU A 583 -4.86 4.32 17.50
N HIS A 584 -4.38 3.24 18.11
CA HIS A 584 -3.56 3.28 19.31
C HIS A 584 -2.24 4.03 19.03
N GLN A 585 -1.55 3.70 17.93
CA GLN A 585 -0.34 4.42 17.53
C GLN A 585 -0.62 5.89 17.20
N VAL A 586 -1.72 6.20 16.50
CA VAL A 586 -2.16 7.59 16.25
C VAL A 586 -2.36 8.32 17.58
N ALA A 587 -3.04 7.71 18.55
CA ALA A 587 -3.28 8.31 19.86
C ALA A 587 -1.98 8.60 20.63
N ARG A 588 -0.98 7.72 20.52
CA ARG A 588 0.36 7.91 21.13
C ARG A 588 1.15 9.03 20.44
N LEU A 589 1.11 9.10 19.12
CA LEU A 589 1.71 10.19 18.36
C LEU A 589 1.07 11.53 18.75
N ILE A 590 -0.26 11.58 18.87
CA ILE A 590 -0.99 12.77 19.33
C ILE A 590 -0.61 13.10 20.78
N ALA A 591 -0.52 12.12 21.69
CA ALA A 591 -0.08 12.35 23.08
C ALA A 591 1.33 12.98 23.13
N ALA A 592 2.22 12.53 22.26
CA ALA A 592 3.58 13.04 22.10
C ALA A 592 3.71 14.41 21.41
N ARG A 593 2.61 15.01 20.93
CA ARG A 593 2.63 16.25 20.10
C ARG A 593 3.51 17.37 20.66
N ASN A 594 3.50 17.59 21.98
CA ASN A 594 4.28 18.65 22.60
C ASN A 594 5.79 18.35 22.57
N GLN A 595 6.18 17.09 22.80
CA GLN A 595 7.59 16.66 22.71
C GLN A 595 8.11 16.70 21.27
N ARG A 596 7.25 16.37 20.30
CA ARG A 596 7.54 16.51 18.86
C ARG A 596 7.44 17.95 18.34
N ASN A 597 6.96 18.87 19.18
CA ASN A 597 6.65 20.24 18.79
C ASN A 597 5.70 20.32 17.56
N ALA A 598 4.81 19.35 17.41
CA ALA A 598 3.94 19.23 16.26
C ALA A 598 2.80 20.25 16.30
N GLU A 599 2.45 20.80 15.13
CA GLU A 599 1.34 21.74 14.96
C GLU A 599 0.24 21.16 14.08
N ARG A 600 0.62 20.42 13.04
CA ARG A 600 -0.29 19.74 12.13
C ARG A 600 0.18 18.32 11.94
N ASP A 601 -0.64 17.34 12.32
CA ASP A 601 -0.37 15.96 11.95
C ASP A 601 -1.45 15.43 11.01
N LEU A 602 -0.99 14.73 9.98
CA LEU A 602 -1.81 13.99 9.04
C LEU A 602 -1.55 12.51 9.23
N PHE A 603 -2.61 11.71 9.34
CA PHE A 603 -2.51 10.27 9.56
C PHE A 603 -3.32 9.53 8.51
N PHE A 604 -2.70 8.57 7.84
CA PHE A 604 -3.39 7.58 7.03
C PHE A 604 -3.48 6.27 7.79
N ILE A 605 -4.69 5.74 7.94
CA ILE A 605 -4.96 4.41 8.48
C ILE A 605 -5.84 3.64 7.50
N SER A 606 -5.76 2.32 7.50
CA SER A 606 -6.56 1.48 6.60
C SER A 606 -7.26 0.36 7.35
N MET A 607 -8.47 0.04 6.91
CA MET A 607 -9.21 -1.14 7.29
C MET A 607 -9.60 -1.90 6.02
N GLY A 608 -9.05 -3.10 5.84
CA GLY A 608 -9.38 -3.97 4.71
C GLY A 608 -10.64 -4.81 4.92
N GLY A 609 -10.87 -5.75 4.00
CA GLY A 609 -11.97 -6.71 4.08
C GLY A 609 -13.30 -6.21 3.50
N PHE A 610 -13.28 -5.13 2.74
CA PHE A 610 -14.48 -4.58 2.09
C PHE A 610 -14.72 -5.09 0.67
N ASP A 611 -13.79 -5.85 0.09
CA ASP A 611 -13.97 -6.48 -1.22
C ASP A 611 -14.88 -7.72 -1.15
N THR A 612 -16.14 -7.48 -0.78
CA THR A 612 -17.08 -8.52 -0.44
C THR A 612 -17.95 -8.91 -1.65
N HIS A 613 -17.52 -9.93 -2.40
CA HIS A 613 -18.32 -10.50 -3.50
C HIS A 613 -19.26 -11.62 -3.05
N ARG A 614 -19.10 -12.11 -1.81
CA ARG A 614 -19.88 -13.19 -1.19
C ARG A 614 -20.03 -12.92 0.30
N ASN A 615 -21.01 -13.57 0.94
CA ASN A 615 -21.21 -13.54 2.41
C ASN A 615 -21.19 -12.13 3.03
N GLN A 616 -21.57 -11.12 2.25
CA GLN A 616 -21.25 -9.72 2.53
C GLN A 616 -21.82 -9.24 3.86
N LYS A 617 -23.07 -9.59 4.19
CA LYS A 617 -23.67 -9.22 5.47
C LYS A 617 -22.86 -9.69 6.67
N ALA A 618 -22.30 -10.90 6.62
CA ALA A 618 -21.53 -11.46 7.74
C ALA A 618 -20.21 -10.69 7.90
N ILE A 619 -19.50 -10.48 6.79
CA ILE A 619 -18.24 -9.73 6.76
C ILE A 619 -18.46 -8.29 7.23
N MET A 620 -19.47 -7.62 6.69
CA MET A 620 -19.83 -6.25 7.10
C MET A 620 -20.25 -6.15 8.55
N ASN A 621 -21.00 -7.13 9.08
CA ASN A 621 -21.37 -7.15 10.49
C ASN A 621 -20.14 -7.24 11.40
N ALA A 622 -19.14 -8.04 11.02
CA ALA A 622 -17.88 -8.15 11.76
C ALA A 622 -17.07 -6.85 11.65
N GLY A 623 -16.87 -6.34 10.43
CA GLY A 623 -16.14 -5.11 10.17
C GLY A 623 -16.76 -3.90 10.88
N PHE A 624 -18.08 -3.76 10.90
CA PHE A 624 -18.73 -2.66 11.61
C PHE A 624 -18.64 -2.77 13.13
N LYS A 625 -18.56 -3.98 13.71
CA LYS A 625 -18.29 -4.13 15.15
C LYS A 625 -16.87 -3.66 15.49
N GLU A 626 -15.90 -4.07 14.68
CA GLU A 626 -14.51 -3.63 14.81
C GLU A 626 -14.40 -2.11 14.66
N LEU A 627 -14.97 -1.55 13.59
CA LEU A 627 -14.99 -0.10 13.36
C LEU A 627 -15.61 0.65 14.54
N ASN A 628 -16.76 0.19 15.04
CA ASN A 628 -17.42 0.82 16.17
C ASN A 628 -16.55 0.81 17.44
N ALA A 629 -15.91 -0.32 17.75
CA ALA A 629 -15.04 -0.45 18.91
C ALA A 629 -13.80 0.44 18.78
N ALA A 630 -13.17 0.46 17.60
CA ALA A 630 -11.98 1.26 17.35
C ALA A 630 -12.27 2.78 17.42
N LEU A 631 -13.39 3.23 16.86
CA LEU A 631 -13.84 4.61 16.98
C LEU A 631 -14.14 4.99 18.44
N ALA A 632 -14.76 4.09 19.21
CA ALA A 632 -15.07 4.33 20.62
C ALA A 632 -13.79 4.55 21.45
N SER A 633 -12.81 3.65 21.31
CA SER A 633 -11.52 3.77 22.00
C SER A 633 -10.77 5.04 21.62
N PHE A 634 -10.67 5.34 20.32
CA PHE A 634 -9.96 6.52 19.84
C PHE A 634 -10.59 7.83 20.33
N VAL A 635 -11.92 7.96 20.19
CA VAL A 635 -12.61 9.18 20.64
C VAL A 635 -12.56 9.31 22.16
N GLY A 636 -12.66 8.21 22.91
CA GLY A 636 -12.49 8.20 24.36
C GLY A 636 -11.13 8.77 24.76
N GLU A 637 -10.06 8.26 24.14
CA GLU A 637 -8.70 8.71 24.40
C GLU A 637 -8.47 10.18 23.99
N MET A 638 -8.95 10.61 22.82
CA MET A 638 -8.83 12.01 22.39
C MET A 638 -9.59 12.98 23.33
N LYS A 639 -10.72 12.54 23.90
CA LYS A 639 -11.44 13.30 24.91
C LYS A 639 -10.67 13.34 26.23
N ALA A 640 -10.10 12.22 26.67
CA ALA A 640 -9.30 12.13 27.89
C ALA A 640 -8.01 12.97 27.81
N GLN A 641 -7.37 13.05 26.64
CA GLN A 641 -6.24 13.95 26.38
C GLN A 641 -6.64 15.44 26.25
N GLY A 642 -7.93 15.77 26.32
CA GLY A 642 -8.43 17.14 26.17
C GLY A 642 -8.25 17.73 24.76
N ILE A 643 -8.06 16.89 23.73
CA ILE A 643 -7.66 17.34 22.38
C ILE A 643 -8.73 17.08 21.32
N TRP A 644 -9.87 16.45 21.67
CA TRP A 644 -10.91 16.06 20.71
C TRP A 644 -11.43 17.20 19.79
N ASN A 645 -11.50 18.44 20.29
CA ASN A 645 -11.90 19.61 19.49
C ASN A 645 -10.85 20.03 18.43
N ARG A 646 -9.68 19.38 18.42
CA ARG A 646 -8.56 19.59 17.51
C ARG A 646 -8.24 18.34 16.68
N VAL A 647 -9.13 17.35 16.66
CA VAL A 647 -8.95 16.11 15.89
C VAL A 647 -10.17 15.88 15.02
N VAL A 648 -9.92 15.54 13.75
CA VAL A 648 -10.94 15.13 12.79
C VAL A 648 -10.56 13.77 12.22
N LEU A 649 -11.52 12.87 12.10
CA LEU A 649 -11.37 11.62 11.37
C LEU A 649 -12.45 11.54 10.28
N ALA A 650 -12.05 11.25 9.05
CA ALA A 650 -12.97 11.02 7.94
C ALA A 650 -12.75 9.64 7.33
N SER A 651 -13.83 8.96 6.95
CA SER A 651 -13.74 7.72 6.19
C SER A 651 -13.74 7.97 4.69
N ALA A 652 -13.02 7.14 3.94
CA ALA A 652 -13.03 7.09 2.48
C ALA A 652 -12.88 5.65 1.99
N SER A 653 -13.07 5.43 0.69
CA SER A 653 -12.90 4.14 0.01
C SER A 653 -12.45 4.44 -1.42
N GLU A 654 -11.91 3.48 -2.17
CA GLU A 654 -11.60 3.70 -3.59
C GLU A 654 -12.87 3.99 -4.41
N PHE A 655 -13.96 3.30 -4.08
CA PHE A 655 -15.29 3.42 -4.66
C PHE A 655 -16.35 2.81 -3.72
N GLY A 656 -17.65 2.95 -4.03
CA GLY A 656 -18.73 2.23 -3.37
C GLY A 656 -19.01 0.84 -4.00
N ARG A 657 -19.97 0.08 -3.45
CA ARG A 657 -20.46 -1.17 -4.08
C ARG A 657 -21.74 -0.96 -4.87
N THR A 658 -22.08 -1.92 -5.73
CA THR A 658 -23.37 -1.96 -6.42
C THR A 658 -24.53 -1.97 -5.42
N LEU A 659 -25.59 -1.23 -5.73
CA LEU A 659 -26.85 -1.33 -5.00
C LEU A 659 -27.47 -2.71 -5.21
N GLU A 660 -27.40 -3.26 -6.41
CA GLU A 660 -27.91 -4.59 -6.72
C GLU A 660 -27.01 -5.69 -6.14
N GLU A 661 -27.62 -6.78 -5.68
CA GLU A 661 -26.91 -7.99 -5.26
C GLU A 661 -26.45 -8.81 -6.46
N ASN A 662 -25.31 -9.47 -6.33
CA ASN A 662 -24.79 -10.41 -7.33
C ASN A 662 -25.33 -11.83 -7.09
N GLY A 663 -25.09 -12.73 -8.04
CA GLY A 663 -25.57 -14.12 -7.98
C GLY A 663 -24.98 -14.97 -6.86
N ALA A 664 -23.99 -14.48 -6.12
CA ALA A 664 -23.28 -15.20 -5.05
C ALA A 664 -23.61 -14.67 -3.64
N GLY A 665 -24.65 -13.85 -3.49
CA GLY A 665 -25.07 -13.31 -2.20
C GLY A 665 -24.15 -12.20 -1.65
N GLY A 666 -23.44 -11.51 -2.54
CA GLY A 666 -22.70 -10.28 -2.25
C GLY A 666 -23.06 -9.16 -3.23
N THR A 667 -22.12 -8.24 -3.46
CA THR A 667 -22.25 -7.10 -4.38
C THR A 667 -20.96 -6.95 -5.17
N ASP A 668 -21.03 -6.25 -6.29
CA ASP A 668 -19.87 -6.01 -7.15
C ASP A 668 -19.37 -4.57 -6.98
N HIS A 669 -18.34 -4.22 -7.75
CA HIS A 669 -17.74 -2.89 -7.71
C HIS A 669 -18.73 -1.85 -8.22
N GLY A 670 -18.98 -0.83 -7.40
CA GLY A 670 -19.81 0.33 -7.69
C GLY A 670 -18.96 1.59 -7.84
N TRP A 671 -19.57 2.75 -7.61
CA TRP A 671 -18.89 4.04 -7.79
C TRP A 671 -19.21 5.02 -6.66
N ALA A 672 -20.45 5.51 -6.58
CA ALA A 672 -20.89 6.37 -5.48
C ALA A 672 -21.02 5.62 -4.14
N GLY A 673 -20.72 6.33 -3.05
CA GLY A 673 -20.83 5.83 -1.68
C GLY A 673 -21.25 6.91 -0.66
N GLN A 674 -21.31 6.49 0.60
CA GLN A 674 -21.73 7.28 1.77
C GLN A 674 -20.63 7.22 2.85
N HIS A 675 -20.07 8.35 3.23
CA HIS A 675 -18.97 8.40 4.19
C HIS A 675 -19.35 9.20 5.42
N PHE A 676 -18.46 9.21 6.41
CA PHE A 676 -18.68 9.96 7.65
C PHE A 676 -17.44 10.76 8.03
N VAL A 677 -17.69 11.87 8.72
CA VAL A 677 -16.67 12.69 9.37
C VAL A 677 -17.03 12.81 10.84
N ILE A 678 -16.07 12.53 11.72
CA ILE A 678 -16.21 12.71 13.17
C ILE A 678 -15.15 13.68 13.69
N GLY A 679 -15.47 14.42 14.74
CA GLY A 679 -14.52 15.34 15.37
C GLY A 679 -15.19 16.23 16.39
N GLY A 680 -14.41 16.74 17.34
CA GLY A 680 -14.94 17.66 18.36
C GLY A 680 -15.30 19.02 17.79
N SER A 681 -14.70 19.47 16.69
CA SER A 681 -15.03 20.75 16.01
C SER A 681 -16.09 20.60 14.92
N VAL A 682 -16.44 19.37 14.54
CA VAL A 682 -17.41 19.10 13.47
C VAL A 682 -18.77 19.71 13.85
N ARG A 683 -19.40 20.37 12.89
CA ARG A 683 -20.81 20.74 12.94
C ARG A 683 -21.60 19.47 12.63
N GLY A 684 -21.89 18.66 13.64
CA GLY A 684 -22.50 17.35 13.41
C GLY A 684 -24.03 17.39 13.21
N ARG A 685 -24.64 16.21 13.29
CA ARG A 685 -26.10 16.00 13.17
C ARG A 685 -26.68 16.47 11.84
N GLN A 686 -25.92 16.26 10.77
CA GLN A 686 -26.34 16.60 9.41
C GLN A 686 -25.83 15.58 8.39
N MET A 687 -26.59 15.45 7.32
CA MET A 687 -26.12 14.83 6.09
C MET A 687 -25.70 15.93 5.13
N LEU A 688 -24.42 15.94 4.83
CA LEU A 688 -23.76 16.83 3.89
C LEU A 688 -23.78 16.18 2.51
N ASN A 689 -23.79 17.03 1.47
CA ASN A 689 -24.21 16.65 0.12
C ASN A 689 -25.64 16.12 0.08
N ARG A 690 -26.13 15.74 -1.10
CA ARG A 690 -27.49 15.22 -1.27
C ARG A 690 -27.46 13.70 -1.43
N TYR A 691 -28.17 12.98 -0.56
CA TYR A 691 -28.41 11.55 -0.77
C TYR A 691 -29.24 11.37 -2.05
N PRO A 692 -28.99 10.33 -2.89
CA PRO A 692 -29.72 10.18 -4.14
C PRO A 692 -31.24 10.15 -3.93
N ASP A 693 -31.97 10.95 -4.71
CA ASP A 693 -33.44 10.98 -4.68
C ASP A 693 -34.09 9.71 -5.24
N ARG A 694 -33.31 8.94 -5.99
CA ARG A 694 -33.67 7.66 -6.63
C ARG A 694 -32.45 6.75 -6.63
N LEU A 695 -32.67 5.45 -6.50
CA LEU A 695 -31.67 4.37 -6.40
C LEU A 695 -31.81 3.32 -7.51
N ASP A 696 -32.91 3.34 -8.27
CA ASP A 696 -33.18 2.41 -9.37
C ASP A 696 -32.71 2.95 -10.74
N ALA A 697 -33.01 2.19 -11.80
CA ALA A 697 -32.63 2.50 -13.18
C ALA A 697 -33.23 3.82 -13.73
N GLY A 698 -34.22 4.40 -13.05
CA GLY A 698 -34.78 5.69 -13.39
C GLY A 698 -33.96 6.87 -12.86
N ASN A 699 -32.85 6.65 -12.16
CA ASN A 699 -31.92 7.70 -11.75
C ASN A 699 -31.03 8.14 -12.94
N PRO A 700 -30.91 9.44 -13.24
CA PRO A 700 -30.08 9.94 -14.35
C PRO A 700 -28.57 9.66 -14.21
N LEU A 701 -28.10 9.27 -13.02
CA LEU A 701 -26.71 8.88 -12.74
C LEU A 701 -26.51 7.36 -12.78
N TYR A 702 -27.55 6.59 -13.09
CA TYR A 702 -27.49 5.13 -13.17
C TYR A 702 -26.80 4.65 -14.45
N ILE A 703 -25.83 3.75 -14.30
CA ILE A 703 -25.03 3.20 -15.41
C ILE A 703 -25.09 1.67 -15.52
N GLY A 704 -26.12 1.04 -14.93
CA GLY A 704 -26.31 -0.41 -14.95
C GLY A 704 -25.83 -1.12 -13.69
N ARG A 705 -26.39 -2.31 -13.42
CA ARG A 705 -26.00 -3.21 -12.31
C ARG A 705 -26.01 -2.53 -10.93
N GLY A 706 -26.96 -1.63 -10.66
CA GLY A 706 -26.98 -0.89 -9.39
C GLY A 706 -25.82 0.11 -9.20
N ARG A 707 -25.11 0.52 -10.25
CA ARG A 707 -24.03 1.51 -10.17
C ARG A 707 -24.57 2.92 -10.39
N LEU A 708 -24.20 3.83 -9.49
CA LEU A 708 -24.50 5.25 -9.60
C LEU A 708 -23.21 6.05 -9.72
N ILE A 709 -23.14 6.94 -10.71
CA ILE A 709 -22.10 7.98 -10.79
C ILE A 709 -22.22 8.87 -9.54
N PRO A 710 -21.12 9.15 -8.81
CA PRO A 710 -21.14 10.09 -7.71
C PRO A 710 -21.55 11.48 -8.20
N GLN A 711 -22.36 12.18 -7.43
CA GLN A 711 -22.67 13.58 -7.73
C GLN A 711 -21.58 14.53 -7.21
N ASN A 712 -20.85 14.11 -6.19
CA ASN A 712 -19.82 14.92 -5.54
C ASN A 712 -18.46 14.20 -5.57
N PRO A 713 -17.36 14.92 -5.80
CA PRO A 713 -16.02 14.37 -5.77
C PRO A 713 -15.49 14.25 -4.33
N TRP A 714 -14.41 13.50 -4.11
CA TRP A 714 -13.75 13.42 -2.80
C TRP A 714 -13.36 14.79 -2.22
N GLU A 715 -13.01 15.73 -3.09
CA GLU A 715 -12.71 17.13 -2.81
C GLU A 715 -13.86 17.81 -2.04
N SER A 716 -15.10 17.39 -2.28
CA SER A 716 -16.27 17.88 -1.56
C SER A 716 -16.12 17.73 -0.05
N MET A 717 -15.55 16.62 0.41
CA MET A 717 -15.27 16.35 1.81
C MET A 717 -13.91 16.89 2.26
N LEU A 718 -12.88 16.78 1.42
CA LEU A 718 -11.50 17.04 1.82
C LEU A 718 -11.14 18.53 1.84
N VAL A 719 -11.67 19.34 0.91
CA VAL A 719 -11.44 20.80 0.89
C VAL A 719 -11.77 21.46 2.24
N PRO A 720 -12.98 21.30 2.82
CA PRO A 720 -13.29 21.95 4.09
C PRO A 720 -12.45 21.42 5.27
N ILE A 721 -12.01 20.16 5.23
CA ILE A 721 -11.12 19.59 6.25
C ILE A 721 -9.72 20.21 6.14
N PHE A 722 -9.21 20.37 4.92
CA PHE A 722 -7.88 20.91 4.68
C PHE A 722 -7.84 22.41 5.01
N GLU A 723 -8.90 23.16 4.70
CA GLU A 723 -9.07 24.55 5.17
C GLU A 723 -9.15 24.65 6.69
N TRP A 724 -9.79 23.69 7.36
CA TRP A 724 -9.78 23.64 8.82
C TRP A 724 -8.39 23.36 9.39
N LEU A 725 -7.53 22.61 8.69
CA LEU A 725 -6.11 22.45 9.02
C LEU A 725 -5.28 23.70 8.70
N GLY A 726 -5.77 24.61 7.89
CA GLY A 726 -5.07 25.86 7.56
C GLY A 726 -4.59 25.96 6.11
N LEU A 727 -5.11 25.14 5.20
CA LEU A 727 -4.93 25.35 3.76
C LEU A 727 -5.49 26.73 3.37
N GLU A 728 -4.64 27.53 2.71
CA GLU A 728 -5.00 28.84 2.22
C GLU A 728 -5.51 28.77 0.76
N ALA A 729 -6.29 29.75 0.34
CA ALA A 729 -6.90 29.78 -0.99
C ALA A 729 -5.90 29.69 -2.16
N PRO A 730 -4.72 30.36 -2.12
CA PRO A 730 -3.73 30.29 -3.21
C PRO A 730 -3.20 28.87 -3.48
N ASP A 731 -3.10 28.04 -2.44
CA ASP A 731 -2.48 26.71 -2.51
C ASP A 731 -3.46 25.61 -2.91
N ARG A 732 -4.76 25.92 -3.00
CA ARG A 732 -5.80 24.91 -3.28
C ARG A 732 -5.57 24.16 -4.59
N GLY A 733 -5.09 24.83 -5.64
CA GLY A 733 -4.85 24.20 -6.94
C GLY A 733 -3.74 23.14 -6.91
N TYR A 734 -2.71 23.37 -6.12
CA TYR A 734 -1.63 22.39 -5.92
C TYR A 734 -2.12 21.17 -5.14
N VAL A 735 -2.86 21.41 -4.04
CA VAL A 735 -3.34 20.31 -3.18
C VAL A 735 -4.47 19.52 -3.84
N PHE A 736 -5.36 20.18 -4.58
CA PHE A 736 -6.53 19.61 -5.26
C PHE A 736 -6.47 19.88 -6.78
N PRO A 737 -5.78 19.03 -7.56
CA PRO A 737 -5.50 19.25 -8.98
C PRO A 737 -6.76 19.32 -9.85
N ASN A 738 -7.83 18.63 -9.46
CA ASN A 738 -9.09 18.61 -10.21
C ASN A 738 -10.09 19.68 -9.74
N LEU A 739 -9.77 20.48 -8.71
CA LEU A 739 -10.74 21.39 -8.08
C LEU A 739 -11.35 22.40 -9.07
N TRP A 740 -10.57 22.86 -10.05
CA TRP A 740 -11.02 23.82 -11.07
C TRP A 740 -12.10 23.26 -12.02
N ARG A 741 -12.25 21.93 -12.09
CA ARG A 741 -13.29 21.25 -12.89
C ARG A 741 -14.65 21.19 -12.18
N PHE A 742 -14.68 21.48 -10.88
CA PHE A 742 -15.89 21.38 -10.06
C PHE A 742 -16.43 22.78 -9.72
N GLY A 743 -17.75 22.94 -9.80
CA GLY A 743 -18.41 24.15 -9.37
C GLY A 743 -18.46 24.29 -7.84
N SER A 744 -18.89 25.47 -7.38
CA SER A 744 -19.07 25.74 -5.95
C SER A 744 -20.21 24.94 -5.31
N GLY A 745 -21.09 24.32 -6.10
CA GLY A 745 -22.19 23.48 -5.63
C GLY A 745 -21.75 22.06 -5.28
N GLU A 746 -20.67 21.58 -5.91
CA GLU A 746 -20.12 20.25 -5.70
C GLU A 746 -19.20 20.17 -4.48
N ILE A 747 -18.66 21.31 -4.03
CA ILE A 747 -17.68 21.41 -2.94
C ILE A 747 -18.30 21.99 -1.67
N LEU A 748 -18.22 21.28 -0.55
CA LEU A 748 -18.72 21.78 0.72
C LEU A 748 -17.87 22.94 1.23
N ARG A 749 -18.53 23.96 1.79
CA ARG A 749 -17.85 25.06 2.48
C ARG A 749 -17.33 24.58 3.84
N ARG A 750 -16.19 25.11 4.31
CA ARG A 750 -15.71 24.85 5.68
C ARG A 750 -16.76 25.11 6.76
N SER A 751 -17.52 26.19 6.64
CA SER A 751 -18.59 26.53 7.59
C SER A 751 -19.78 25.56 7.58
N ALA A 752 -19.93 24.75 6.53
CA ALA A 752 -20.91 23.67 6.52
C ALA A 752 -20.44 22.51 7.40
N LEU A 753 -19.14 22.16 7.38
CA LEU A 753 -18.61 21.00 8.10
C LEU A 753 -18.10 21.33 9.52
N PHE A 754 -17.64 22.56 9.77
CA PHE A 754 -17.03 22.95 11.05
C PHE A 754 -17.80 24.07 11.76
N ARG A 755 -17.68 24.08 13.09
CA ARG A 755 -18.03 25.23 13.92
C ARG A 755 -16.88 26.25 13.85
N ASP A 756 -17.23 27.53 13.98
CA ASP A 756 -16.27 28.63 13.91
C ASP A 756 -15.24 28.57 15.06
#